data_AF-A0A662XRW0-F1
#
_entry.id   AF-A0A662XRW0-F1
#
_cell.length_a   1.000
_cell.length_b   1.000
_cell.length_c   1.000
_cell.angle_alpha   90.00
_cell.angle_beta   90.00
_cell.angle_gamma   90.00
#
_symmetry.space_group_name_H-M   'P 1'
#
loop_
_entity.id
_entity.type
_entity.pdbx_description
1 polymer ?
#
loop_
_entity_poly.entity_id
_entity_poly.type
_entity_poly.pdbx_seq_one_letter_code
_entity_poly.pdbx_strand_id
1 'polypeptide(L)'
;MVDQDRPSEEAACLPSITSQLGTLLELCGGMAETQDMCEDVLERLQRTQYRLDERGSDVPVDIQTSLLLIGSHFHAFLAQHTNKRAFERLVSTHTVITLLRDFHRDLDDVEAQMIPDRSDLSQLNWVEKCDAAELAVEERLLRLWETKAGHLLKDLPDTKSQTDALMLLNCETERHSASYSAKSQQLLNAVTKKVARMSGAPVPAVPEWFIPDHEVQRELRPFDRGSFGEIYRGTWRGLKVVIKCVNVHSAEEKRTFLREARIWHKVQHKHIVKFFGACHLSRPCFFVCEEAENGNLVDYLDNMKTTVGKSSLVWSLLYEVALGLQFLHRNSIVHGDLKCNQILVSGDGVTMLTDFGLSFISSESRPETTGGGVRWTAPECLASEGLAPTFESDVYSFGMCVVEAVTNNLPWGVHLPDAAVMDHLRHRTFLSRPPAFESDAEWQFVRALCAFEPSERPGLSDALRQIQQFAPETIINEEEVQQLDEEKSASPLSPIPPRSSSLGGSLYKSARHSDDDEDKSKKTPHIPPHTSSLGYRTKSPASASAVGQQPSSRDVRMWVGTWNMGSADPFDDVRVIINDSKAMLQNFLPHGYELYVLGIQDGISENVYLAVEAYLNRNDQGMRYYRLELKNSDFMASHTNQSPDLVIDAVHGRGNGVFTSTKFTGIAVFYCASIQANIKLIRAGTHKFKLTSGSKGGVAVALMVYNTTIAFVNCHLETRDDAYRREQIQSLNASLGAVVGHPLFDLTKQFHHVVWVGDLTYRIVVLEPQVVLTMLKEGLSVDLHDKFDGLVADRRENGVFEGFTEPHKFPDFYPTWQKFPNRGVIDESSPNWPWQVYRVMIKQPFYKGGSVKTITPGWSDRILTHSLLVTDSKLVPEKVPNPFATSEIGQPSLIDHYRSVNQGVGMDVSDHSPVFGTFVLTVTRSSTDLQQREMAIPRLKSTVVRIFNMQLVWDDQVVVPKRVRVVAPLVGEDEKQCDVTGERDEAGNGLNLSLSAVIPHTRSLEQLHMLIWVQSDAINGQCTVSLKRIARQTEGGEVKFRCPLHRNSMRLYVDGHPLLVVFSVRHKTFSK
;
A
#
# COMPACT_ATOMS: atom_id res chain seq x y z
N MET A 1 6.03 -29.84 12.97
CA MET A 1 4.68 -29.79 13.56
C MET A 1 4.14 -28.42 13.26
N VAL A 2 3.30 -28.33 12.23
CA VAL A 2 2.74 -27.10 11.69
C VAL A 2 1.43 -26.85 12.45
N ASP A 3 1.32 -25.68 13.07
CA ASP A 3 0.09 -25.20 13.72
C ASP A 3 -0.99 -25.03 12.64
N GLN A 4 -2.01 -25.89 12.65
CA GLN A 4 -3.11 -25.89 11.67
C GLN A 4 -4.33 -25.06 12.10
N ASP A 5 -4.29 -24.34 13.23
CA ASP A 5 -5.46 -23.62 13.76
C ASP A 5 -5.26 -22.10 13.82
N ARG A 6 -5.18 -21.43 12.66
CA ARG A 6 -5.45 -19.97 12.59
C ARG A 6 -6.64 -19.70 11.66
N PRO A 7 -7.69 -18.98 12.12
CA PRO A 7 -8.77 -18.55 11.23
C PRO A 7 -8.20 -17.64 10.13
N SER A 8 -8.70 -17.78 8.91
CA SER A 8 -8.24 -17.02 7.74
C SER A 8 -8.36 -15.51 7.96
N GLU A 9 -7.28 -14.77 7.66
CA GLU A 9 -7.11 -13.33 7.85
C GLU A 9 -8.10 -12.44 7.05
N GLU A 10 -8.98 -13.05 6.25
CA GLU A 10 -10.02 -12.41 5.44
C GLU A 10 -11.13 -11.79 6.30
N ALA A 11 -11.50 -12.41 7.42
CA ALA A 11 -12.64 -11.96 8.23
C ALA A 11 -12.50 -10.60 8.90
N ALA A 12 -11.29 -10.13 9.17
CA ALA A 12 -11.07 -8.83 9.81
C ALA A 12 -11.35 -7.62 8.87
N CYS A 13 -11.50 -7.86 7.58
CA CYS A 13 -11.84 -6.87 6.55
C CYS A 13 -13.28 -6.97 6.05
N LEU A 14 -14.02 -8.00 6.46
CA LEU A 14 -15.37 -8.20 5.99
C LEU A 14 -16.33 -7.24 6.71
N PRO A 15 -17.12 -6.46 5.96
CA PRO A 15 -18.08 -5.55 6.55
C PRO A 15 -19.14 -6.32 7.33
N SER A 16 -19.53 -5.80 8.50
CA SER A 16 -20.62 -6.40 9.27
C SER A 16 -21.91 -6.45 8.46
N ILE A 17 -22.71 -7.51 8.64
CA ILE A 17 -24.02 -7.65 7.98
C ILE A 17 -24.88 -6.41 8.24
N THR A 18 -24.87 -5.90 9.47
CA THR A 18 -25.60 -4.67 9.87
C THR A 18 -25.17 -3.44 9.06
N SER A 19 -23.87 -3.29 8.78
CA SER A 19 -23.36 -2.17 7.98
C SER A 19 -23.72 -2.23 6.49
N GLN A 20 -24.07 -3.42 5.98
CA GLN A 20 -24.44 -3.63 4.57
C GLN A 20 -25.94 -3.76 4.35
N LEU A 21 -26.74 -3.77 5.41
CA LEU A 21 -28.15 -4.13 5.35
C LEU A 21 -28.96 -3.34 4.31
N GLY A 22 -28.75 -2.02 4.22
CA GLY A 22 -29.43 -1.17 3.24
C GLY A 22 -29.14 -1.59 1.80
N THR A 23 -27.90 -1.92 1.49
CA THR A 23 -27.48 -2.40 0.17
C THR A 23 -28.03 -3.79 -0.11
N LEU A 24 -27.99 -4.71 0.86
CA LEU A 24 -28.51 -6.07 0.69
C LEU A 24 -30.02 -6.06 0.41
N LEU A 25 -30.80 -5.26 1.14
CA LEU A 25 -32.24 -5.11 0.91
C LEU A 25 -32.56 -4.57 -0.50
N GLU A 26 -31.80 -3.56 -0.95
CA GLU A 26 -31.96 -3.01 -2.30
C GLU A 26 -31.69 -4.08 -3.38
N LEU A 27 -30.61 -4.85 -3.21
CA LEU A 27 -30.24 -5.91 -4.15
C LEU A 27 -31.23 -7.08 -4.15
N CYS A 28 -31.75 -7.49 -2.98
CA CYS A 28 -32.85 -8.46 -2.87
C CYS A 28 -34.08 -7.99 -3.66
N GLY A 29 -34.43 -6.71 -3.55
CA GLY A 29 -35.57 -6.12 -4.29
C GLY A 29 -35.43 -6.19 -5.82
N GLY A 30 -34.22 -6.29 -6.36
CA GLY A 30 -34.01 -6.48 -7.80
C GLY A 30 -34.07 -7.94 -8.26
N MET A 31 -34.15 -8.92 -7.34
CA MET A 31 -34.26 -10.35 -7.65
C MET A 31 -35.71 -10.77 -7.93
N ALA A 32 -36.40 -10.09 -8.84
CA ALA A 32 -37.86 -10.12 -9.02
C ALA A 32 -38.58 -11.48 -8.82
N GLU A 33 -38.12 -12.56 -9.46
CA GLU A 33 -38.78 -13.87 -9.38
C GLU A 33 -38.45 -14.66 -8.09
N THR A 34 -37.36 -14.32 -7.40
CA THR A 34 -36.80 -15.03 -6.22
C THR A 34 -36.60 -14.09 -5.02
N GLN A 35 -37.25 -12.92 -5.04
CA GLN A 35 -37.07 -11.85 -4.06
C GLN A 35 -37.39 -12.34 -2.64
N ASP A 36 -38.51 -13.05 -2.49
CA ASP A 36 -38.96 -13.65 -1.23
C ASP A 36 -37.88 -14.57 -0.63
N MET A 37 -37.30 -15.44 -1.45
CA MET A 37 -36.23 -16.35 -1.00
C MET A 37 -34.94 -15.61 -0.62
N CYS A 38 -34.61 -14.52 -1.31
CA CYS A 38 -33.44 -13.69 -0.96
C CYS A 38 -33.66 -12.94 0.37
N GLU A 39 -34.86 -12.41 0.58
CA GLU A 39 -35.26 -11.76 1.83
C GLU A 39 -35.22 -12.74 3.01
N ASP A 40 -35.64 -14.00 2.82
CA ASP A 40 -35.56 -15.05 3.84
C ASP A 40 -34.11 -15.36 4.27
N VAL A 41 -33.16 -15.44 3.33
CA VAL A 41 -31.73 -15.62 3.64
C VAL A 41 -31.20 -14.42 4.43
N LEU A 42 -31.56 -13.20 4.01
CA LEU A 42 -31.14 -11.98 4.68
C LEU A 42 -31.69 -11.87 6.11
N GLU A 43 -32.98 -12.18 6.31
CA GLU A 43 -33.60 -12.20 7.63
C GLU A 43 -32.87 -13.20 8.55
N ARG A 44 -32.52 -14.37 8.02
CA ARG A 44 -31.77 -15.39 8.78
C ARG A 44 -30.36 -14.92 9.14
N LEU A 45 -29.63 -14.35 8.19
CA LEU A 45 -28.31 -13.75 8.44
C LEU A 45 -28.35 -12.72 9.57
N GLN A 46 -29.34 -11.82 9.55
CA GLN A 46 -29.52 -10.81 10.59
C GLN A 46 -29.82 -11.43 11.96
N ARG A 47 -30.71 -12.42 12.00
CA ARG A 47 -31.08 -13.11 13.23
C ARG A 47 -29.87 -13.84 13.84
N THR A 48 -29.04 -14.47 13.02
CA THR A 48 -27.84 -15.17 13.48
C THR A 48 -26.77 -14.19 13.97
N GLN A 49 -26.60 -13.04 13.29
CA GLN A 49 -25.75 -11.95 13.78
C GLN A 49 -26.22 -11.41 15.14
N TYR A 50 -27.52 -11.19 15.30
CA TYR A 50 -28.08 -10.71 16.57
C TYR A 50 -27.81 -11.67 17.74
N ARG A 51 -27.99 -12.98 17.52
CA ARG A 51 -27.69 -14.01 18.53
C ARG A 51 -26.20 -14.06 18.90
N LEU A 52 -25.31 -13.80 17.94
CA LEU A 52 -23.88 -13.65 18.18
C LEU A 52 -23.58 -12.44 19.06
N ASP A 53 -24.14 -11.29 18.71
CA ASP A 53 -23.93 -10.04 19.43
C ASP A 53 -24.41 -10.14 20.89
N GLU A 54 -25.51 -10.87 21.16
CA GLU A 54 -26.02 -11.13 22.53
C GLU A 54 -25.05 -11.93 23.41
N ARG A 55 -24.20 -12.78 22.82
CA ARG A 55 -23.24 -13.62 23.55
C ARG A 55 -21.92 -12.90 23.86
N GLY A 56 -21.65 -11.77 23.22
CA GLY A 56 -20.47 -10.95 23.52
C GLY A 56 -19.14 -11.67 23.32
N SER A 57 -18.20 -11.50 24.26
CA SER A 57 -16.80 -11.94 24.16
C SER A 57 -16.57 -13.45 24.22
N ASP A 58 -17.59 -14.25 24.53
CA ASP A 58 -17.49 -15.71 24.75
C ASP A 58 -17.58 -16.53 23.46
N VAL A 59 -17.75 -15.89 22.29
CA VAL A 59 -17.82 -16.57 20.99
C VAL A 59 -16.42 -16.71 20.38
N PRO A 60 -15.99 -17.92 19.98
CA PRO A 60 -14.71 -18.07 19.31
C PRO A 60 -14.71 -17.35 17.94
N VAL A 61 -13.54 -16.79 17.60
CA VAL A 61 -13.35 -15.84 16.49
C VAL A 61 -13.69 -16.45 15.12
N ASP A 62 -13.43 -17.74 14.96
CA ASP A 62 -13.75 -18.55 13.79
C ASP A 62 -15.25 -18.54 13.43
N ILE A 63 -16.14 -18.60 14.41
CA ILE A 63 -17.59 -18.58 14.17
C ILE A 63 -18.03 -17.20 13.66
N GLN A 64 -17.50 -16.12 14.25
CA GLN A 64 -17.77 -14.75 13.80
C GLN A 64 -17.24 -14.53 12.37
N THR A 65 -16.04 -15.03 12.09
CA THR A 65 -15.41 -15.05 10.77
C THR A 65 -16.27 -15.74 9.72
N SER A 66 -16.76 -16.94 10.02
CA SER A 66 -17.61 -17.72 9.11
C SER A 66 -18.90 -16.98 8.76
N LEU A 67 -19.58 -16.36 9.73
CA LEU A 67 -20.81 -15.61 9.45
C LEU A 67 -20.56 -14.40 8.53
N LEU A 68 -19.48 -13.65 8.75
CA LEU A 68 -19.12 -12.51 7.91
C LEU A 68 -18.76 -12.94 6.48
N LEU A 69 -18.15 -14.11 6.32
CA LEU A 69 -17.82 -14.70 5.02
C LEU A 69 -19.10 -15.06 4.26
N ILE A 70 -20.05 -15.74 4.92
CA ILE A 70 -21.37 -16.06 4.34
C ILE A 70 -22.09 -14.78 3.89
N GLY A 71 -22.13 -13.74 4.73
CA GLY A 71 -22.76 -12.46 4.39
C GLY A 71 -22.10 -11.77 3.19
N SER A 72 -20.78 -11.86 3.07
CA SER A 72 -20.03 -11.28 1.96
C SER A 72 -20.23 -12.06 0.66
N HIS A 73 -20.27 -13.39 0.71
CA HIS A 73 -20.63 -14.25 -0.42
C HIS A 73 -22.07 -14.01 -0.88
N PHE A 74 -23.01 -13.81 0.06
CA PHE A 74 -24.39 -13.50 -0.25
C PHE A 74 -24.53 -12.15 -0.97
N HIS A 75 -23.79 -11.12 -0.53
CA HIS A 75 -23.71 -9.85 -1.25
C HIS A 75 -23.17 -10.01 -2.68
N ALA A 76 -22.05 -10.72 -2.83
CA ALA A 76 -21.47 -11.04 -4.14
C ALA A 76 -22.50 -11.72 -5.07
N PHE A 77 -23.19 -12.73 -4.55
CA PHE A 77 -24.24 -13.44 -5.24
C PHE A 77 -25.37 -12.50 -5.69
N LEU A 78 -25.90 -11.66 -4.80
CA LEU A 78 -26.96 -10.72 -5.17
C LEU A 78 -26.46 -9.74 -6.25
N ALA A 79 -25.30 -9.12 -6.05
CA ALA A 79 -24.72 -8.16 -7.00
C ALA A 79 -24.53 -8.76 -8.40
N GLN A 80 -24.19 -10.05 -8.49
CA GLN A 80 -24.03 -10.78 -9.75
C GLN A 80 -25.36 -11.05 -10.47
N HIS A 81 -26.47 -11.20 -9.74
CA HIS A 81 -27.74 -11.65 -10.31
C HIS A 81 -28.82 -10.55 -10.42
N THR A 82 -28.80 -9.51 -9.59
CA THR A 82 -29.81 -8.42 -9.56
C THR A 82 -29.97 -7.73 -10.92
N ASN A 83 -28.88 -7.52 -11.66
CA ASN A 83 -28.90 -6.79 -12.94
C ASN A 83 -29.14 -7.68 -14.18
N LYS A 84 -29.36 -9.00 -14.00
CA LYS A 84 -29.63 -9.91 -15.11
C LYS A 84 -31.00 -9.65 -15.73
N ARG A 85 -31.13 -9.89 -17.03
CA ARG A 85 -32.42 -9.70 -17.74
C ARG A 85 -33.43 -10.79 -17.38
N ALA A 86 -34.70 -10.57 -17.67
CA ALA A 86 -35.78 -11.49 -17.30
C ALA A 86 -35.57 -12.89 -17.92
N PHE A 87 -35.10 -12.95 -19.16
CA PHE A 87 -34.75 -14.23 -19.79
C PHE A 87 -33.60 -14.96 -19.08
N GLU A 88 -32.53 -14.27 -18.71
CA GLU A 88 -31.38 -14.87 -18.02
C GLU A 88 -31.74 -15.36 -16.61
N ARG A 89 -32.60 -14.62 -15.91
CA ARG A 89 -33.13 -15.05 -14.61
C ARG A 89 -33.99 -16.30 -14.76
N LEU A 90 -34.85 -16.38 -15.77
CA LEU A 90 -35.63 -17.59 -16.07
C LEU A 90 -34.71 -18.82 -16.23
N VAL A 91 -33.66 -18.70 -17.05
CA VAL A 91 -32.73 -19.82 -17.30
C VAL A 91 -31.95 -20.20 -16.04
N SER A 92 -31.48 -19.22 -15.26
CA SER A 92 -30.65 -19.45 -14.07
C SER A 92 -31.45 -19.81 -12.79
N THR A 93 -32.78 -19.79 -12.84
CA THR A 93 -33.66 -19.96 -11.66
C THR A 93 -33.28 -21.15 -10.78
N HIS A 94 -33.09 -22.33 -11.38
CA HIS A 94 -32.80 -23.55 -10.62
C HIS A 94 -31.47 -23.45 -9.85
N THR A 95 -30.44 -22.92 -10.52
CA THR A 95 -29.13 -22.71 -9.88
C THR A 95 -29.24 -21.66 -8.78
N VAL A 96 -29.95 -20.55 -9.02
CA VAL A 96 -30.20 -19.50 -8.02
C VAL A 96 -30.90 -20.06 -6.77
N ILE A 97 -31.95 -20.87 -6.94
CA ILE A 97 -32.65 -21.54 -5.83
C ILE A 97 -31.71 -22.48 -5.07
N THR A 98 -30.87 -23.23 -5.79
CA THR A 98 -29.90 -24.14 -5.17
C THR A 98 -28.88 -23.38 -4.33
N LEU A 99 -28.34 -22.27 -4.84
CA LEU A 99 -27.40 -21.42 -4.13
C LEU A 99 -28.05 -20.75 -2.90
N LEU A 100 -29.31 -20.31 -3.00
CA LEU A 100 -30.06 -19.80 -1.85
C LEU A 100 -30.23 -20.87 -0.75
N ARG A 101 -30.45 -22.14 -1.14
CA ARG A 101 -30.42 -23.26 -0.20
C ARG A 101 -29.03 -23.54 0.37
N ASP A 102 -27.96 -23.37 -0.41
CA ASP A 102 -26.57 -23.48 0.08
C ASP A 102 -26.31 -22.46 1.20
N PHE A 103 -26.69 -21.18 1.02
CA PHE A 103 -26.55 -20.17 2.07
C PHE A 103 -27.28 -20.55 3.37
N HIS A 104 -28.47 -21.15 3.28
CA HIS A 104 -29.16 -21.66 4.46
C HIS A 104 -28.43 -22.82 5.14
N ARG A 105 -27.77 -23.70 4.38
CA ARG A 105 -26.96 -24.79 4.93
C ARG A 105 -25.68 -24.27 5.60
N ASP A 106 -24.99 -23.32 4.97
CA ASP A 106 -23.82 -22.68 5.57
C ASP A 106 -24.18 -22.00 6.91
N LEU A 107 -25.39 -21.44 7.00
CA LEU A 107 -25.93 -20.88 8.25
C LEU A 107 -26.28 -21.95 9.28
N ASP A 108 -26.72 -23.15 8.88
CA ASP A 108 -26.91 -24.29 9.79
C ASP A 108 -25.58 -24.64 10.49
N ASP A 109 -24.46 -24.67 9.76
CA ASP A 109 -23.14 -25.01 10.30
C ASP A 109 -22.66 -23.99 11.35
N VAL A 110 -22.92 -22.70 11.13
CA VAL A 110 -22.62 -21.62 12.07
C VAL A 110 -23.53 -21.69 13.30
N GLU A 111 -24.84 -21.88 13.11
CA GLU A 111 -25.81 -21.97 14.21
C GLU A 111 -25.60 -23.23 15.07
N ALA A 112 -25.22 -24.36 14.46
CA ALA A 112 -24.95 -25.61 15.16
C ALA A 112 -23.75 -25.53 16.13
N GLN A 113 -22.73 -24.74 15.77
CA GLN A 113 -21.57 -24.50 16.64
C GLN A 113 -21.92 -23.64 17.86
N MET A 114 -23.04 -22.89 17.82
CA MET A 114 -23.46 -22.04 18.93
C MET A 114 -24.35 -22.74 19.97
N ILE A 115 -25.03 -23.85 19.66
CA ILE A 115 -26.08 -24.40 20.54
C ILE A 115 -25.71 -25.83 21.01
N PRO A 116 -25.32 -26.03 22.29
CA PRO A 116 -25.04 -27.38 22.83
C PRO A 116 -26.29 -28.22 23.08
N ASP A 117 -27.45 -27.61 23.32
CA ASP A 117 -28.69 -28.30 23.68
C ASP A 117 -29.68 -28.33 22.50
N ARG A 118 -29.86 -29.52 21.92
CA ARG A 118 -30.62 -29.76 20.68
C ARG A 118 -32.15 -29.64 20.85
N SER A 119 -32.65 -29.20 22.01
CA SER A 119 -34.08 -29.11 22.30
C SER A 119 -34.81 -27.93 21.64
N ASP A 120 -34.09 -26.95 21.09
CA ASP A 120 -34.66 -25.78 20.37
C ASP A 120 -34.57 -25.91 18.83
N LEU A 121 -34.27 -27.11 18.32
CA LEU A 121 -34.21 -27.41 16.87
C LEU A 121 -35.60 -27.43 16.20
N SER A 122 -36.69 -27.10 16.90
CA SER A 122 -38.01 -26.89 16.30
C SER A 122 -38.06 -25.72 15.29
N GLN A 123 -36.96 -24.98 15.09
CA GLN A 123 -36.83 -23.88 14.13
C GLN A 123 -36.34 -24.28 12.72
N LEU A 124 -36.20 -25.59 12.41
CA LEU A 124 -35.87 -26.16 11.08
C LEU A 124 -36.96 -25.96 9.99
N ASN A 125 -37.78 -24.90 10.07
CA ASN A 125 -38.86 -24.64 9.12
C ASN A 125 -38.38 -24.03 7.78
N TRP A 126 -37.11 -23.61 7.70
CA TRP A 126 -36.61 -22.93 6.50
C TRP A 126 -36.68 -23.83 5.27
N VAL A 127 -36.50 -25.15 5.42
CA VAL A 127 -36.62 -26.11 4.31
C VAL A 127 -38.04 -26.11 3.75
N GLU A 128 -39.06 -26.21 4.62
CA GLU A 128 -40.47 -26.16 4.22
C GLU A 128 -40.84 -24.81 3.59
N LYS A 129 -40.31 -23.70 4.11
CA LYS A 129 -40.46 -22.37 3.52
C LYS A 129 -39.82 -22.28 2.14
N CYS A 130 -38.59 -22.78 1.97
CA CYS A 130 -37.91 -22.82 0.68
C CYS A 130 -38.66 -23.68 -0.33
N ASP A 131 -39.19 -24.83 0.08
CA ASP A 131 -39.99 -25.70 -0.79
C ASP A 131 -41.28 -25.01 -1.25
N ALA A 132 -41.97 -24.30 -0.34
CA ALA A 132 -43.15 -23.51 -0.68
C ALA A 132 -42.82 -22.32 -1.59
N ALA A 133 -41.70 -21.63 -1.33
CA ALA A 133 -41.24 -20.50 -2.13
C ALA A 133 -40.80 -20.94 -3.54
N GLU A 134 -40.12 -22.09 -3.69
CA GLU A 134 -39.75 -22.66 -4.98
C GLU A 134 -40.99 -22.94 -5.86
N LEU A 135 -42.06 -23.48 -5.27
CA LEU A 135 -43.34 -23.66 -5.98
C LEU A 135 -43.94 -22.31 -6.42
N ALA A 136 -43.84 -21.28 -5.59
CA ALA A 136 -44.31 -19.94 -5.93
C ALA A 136 -43.48 -19.31 -7.07
N VAL A 137 -42.15 -19.50 -7.08
CA VAL A 137 -41.26 -19.08 -8.17
C VAL A 137 -41.66 -19.77 -9.48
N GLU A 138 -41.90 -21.08 -9.46
CA GLU A 138 -42.34 -21.84 -10.63
C GLU A 138 -43.66 -21.31 -11.20
N GLU A 139 -44.66 -21.03 -10.35
CA GLU A 139 -45.92 -20.43 -10.79
C GLU A 139 -45.73 -19.03 -11.39
N ARG A 140 -44.87 -18.19 -10.81
CA ARG A 140 -44.56 -16.86 -11.33
C ARG A 140 -43.95 -16.94 -12.73
N LEU A 141 -43.02 -17.86 -12.95
CA LEU A 141 -42.37 -18.06 -14.26
C LEU A 141 -43.35 -18.58 -15.33
N LEU A 142 -44.22 -19.53 -14.96
CA LEU A 142 -45.27 -20.02 -15.87
C LEU A 142 -46.21 -18.89 -16.29
N ARG A 143 -46.72 -18.11 -15.32
CA ARG A 143 -47.59 -16.96 -15.62
C ARG A 143 -46.87 -15.90 -16.45
N LEU A 144 -45.59 -15.64 -16.18
CA LEU A 144 -44.78 -14.70 -16.96
C LEU A 144 -44.65 -15.15 -18.41
N TRP A 145 -44.44 -16.45 -18.66
CA TRP A 145 -44.41 -17.00 -20.00
C TRP A 145 -45.77 -16.92 -20.70
N GLU A 146 -46.85 -17.35 -20.05
CA GLU A 146 -48.19 -17.36 -20.64
C GLU A 146 -48.72 -15.97 -20.99
N THR A 147 -48.50 -14.99 -20.12
CA THR A 147 -49.09 -13.64 -20.25
C THR A 147 -48.14 -12.62 -20.86
N LYS A 148 -46.81 -12.83 -20.73
CA LYS A 148 -45.78 -11.86 -21.08
C LYS A 148 -44.58 -12.48 -21.83
N ALA A 149 -44.74 -13.61 -22.54
CA ALA A 149 -43.66 -14.18 -23.37
C ALA A 149 -43.00 -13.16 -24.31
N GLY A 150 -43.79 -12.24 -24.89
CA GLY A 150 -43.24 -11.17 -25.75
C GLY A 150 -42.27 -10.24 -25.02
N HIS A 151 -42.41 -10.06 -23.70
CA HIS A 151 -41.50 -9.27 -22.88
C HIS A 151 -40.18 -10.01 -22.63
N LEU A 152 -40.23 -11.31 -22.30
CA LEU A 152 -39.03 -12.16 -22.16
C LEU A 152 -38.23 -12.22 -23.46
N LEU A 153 -38.91 -12.30 -24.60
CA LEU A 153 -38.27 -12.40 -25.90
C LEU A 153 -37.70 -11.07 -26.42
N LYS A 154 -38.05 -9.91 -25.82
CA LYS A 154 -37.40 -8.62 -26.12
C LYS A 154 -35.93 -8.61 -25.72
N ASP A 155 -35.54 -9.45 -24.76
CA ASP A 155 -34.14 -9.61 -24.34
C ASP A 155 -33.27 -10.22 -25.45
N LEU A 156 -33.89 -10.81 -26.48
CA LEU A 156 -33.26 -11.56 -27.58
C LEU A 156 -33.54 -10.92 -28.96
N PRO A 157 -33.06 -9.69 -29.21
CA PRO A 157 -33.44 -8.89 -30.38
C PRO A 157 -32.89 -9.41 -31.72
N ASP A 158 -31.82 -10.21 -31.70
CA ASP A 158 -31.09 -10.64 -32.89
C ASP A 158 -30.74 -12.14 -32.88
N THR A 159 -30.41 -12.70 -34.04
CA THR A 159 -30.09 -14.13 -34.20
C THR A 159 -28.94 -14.60 -33.31
N LYS A 160 -27.96 -13.74 -33.01
CA LYS A 160 -26.82 -14.09 -32.14
C LYS A 160 -27.29 -14.25 -30.70
N SER A 161 -28.02 -13.26 -30.15
CA SER A 161 -28.60 -13.34 -28.81
C SER A 161 -29.53 -14.55 -28.65
N GLN A 162 -30.30 -14.88 -29.70
CA GLN A 162 -31.18 -16.06 -29.71
C GLN A 162 -30.39 -17.37 -29.73
N THR A 163 -29.27 -17.42 -30.45
CA THR A 163 -28.39 -18.61 -30.47
C THR A 163 -27.68 -18.80 -29.13
N ASP A 164 -27.18 -17.73 -28.53
CA ASP A 164 -26.55 -17.74 -27.20
C ASP A 164 -27.56 -18.20 -26.13
N ALA A 165 -28.81 -17.73 -26.21
CA ALA A 165 -29.92 -18.18 -25.37
C ALA A 165 -30.25 -19.67 -25.54
N LEU A 166 -30.25 -20.18 -26.77
CA LEU A 166 -30.45 -21.61 -27.03
C LEU A 166 -29.34 -22.47 -26.42
N MET A 167 -28.11 -21.98 -26.44
CA MET A 167 -26.98 -22.68 -25.83
C MET A 167 -27.14 -22.79 -24.30
N LEU A 168 -27.56 -21.72 -23.64
CA LEU A 168 -27.85 -21.74 -22.20
C LEU A 168 -29.02 -22.68 -21.85
N LEU A 169 -30.13 -22.60 -22.60
CA LEU A 169 -31.29 -23.48 -22.42
C LEU A 169 -30.95 -24.96 -22.64
N ASN A 170 -30.15 -25.24 -23.67
CA ASN A 170 -29.71 -26.60 -23.96
C ASN A 170 -28.77 -27.11 -22.86
N CYS A 171 -27.87 -26.27 -22.34
CA CYS A 171 -27.02 -26.60 -21.20
C CYS A 171 -27.83 -26.97 -19.95
N GLU A 172 -28.84 -26.18 -19.60
CA GLU A 172 -29.74 -26.49 -18.47
C GLU A 172 -30.49 -27.80 -18.67
N THR A 173 -31.01 -28.02 -19.89
CA THR A 173 -31.78 -29.23 -20.19
C THR A 173 -30.89 -30.48 -20.17
N GLU A 174 -29.70 -30.43 -20.75
CA GLU A 174 -28.77 -31.57 -20.81
C GLU A 174 -28.19 -31.93 -19.42
N ARG A 175 -27.85 -30.93 -18.60
CA ARG A 175 -27.10 -31.14 -17.35
C ARG A 175 -27.96 -31.22 -16.10
N HIS A 176 -29.11 -30.55 -16.09
CA HIS A 176 -29.93 -30.38 -14.89
C HIS A 176 -31.38 -30.89 -15.06
N SER A 177 -31.71 -31.60 -16.15
CA SER A 177 -33.09 -32.09 -16.40
C SER A 177 -33.70 -32.84 -15.22
N ALA A 178 -32.94 -33.69 -14.54
CA ALA A 178 -33.41 -34.47 -13.39
C ALA A 178 -33.77 -33.60 -12.17
N SER A 179 -33.22 -32.38 -12.09
CA SER A 179 -33.42 -31.46 -10.97
C SER A 179 -34.65 -30.57 -11.14
N TYR A 180 -35.25 -30.53 -12.33
CA TYR A 180 -36.45 -29.75 -12.62
C TYR A 180 -37.75 -30.54 -12.40
N SER A 181 -38.77 -29.86 -11.87
CA SER A 181 -40.15 -30.35 -11.86
C SER A 181 -40.67 -30.60 -13.29
N ALA A 182 -41.65 -31.49 -13.45
CA ALA A 182 -42.29 -31.77 -14.73
C ALA A 182 -42.87 -30.49 -15.41
N LYS A 183 -43.38 -29.54 -14.62
CA LYS A 183 -43.91 -28.26 -15.14
C LYS A 183 -42.79 -27.35 -15.62
N SER A 184 -41.71 -27.20 -14.85
CA SER A 184 -40.54 -26.43 -15.25
C SER A 184 -39.85 -27.01 -16.48
N GLN A 185 -39.75 -28.35 -16.61
CA GLN A 185 -39.26 -28.99 -17.83
C GLN A 185 -40.15 -28.67 -19.05
N GLN A 186 -41.48 -28.67 -18.89
CA GLN A 186 -42.39 -28.28 -19.95
C GLN A 186 -42.20 -26.81 -20.36
N LEU A 187 -42.00 -25.92 -19.39
CA LEU A 187 -41.70 -24.50 -19.63
C LEU A 187 -40.40 -24.33 -20.41
N LEU A 188 -39.29 -24.91 -19.94
CA LEU A 188 -37.98 -24.82 -20.62
C LEU A 188 -38.05 -25.37 -22.06
N ASN A 189 -38.76 -26.49 -22.27
CA ASN A 189 -38.99 -27.05 -23.59
C ASN A 189 -39.82 -26.12 -24.49
N ALA A 190 -40.86 -25.48 -23.94
CA ALA A 190 -41.69 -24.53 -24.69
C ALA A 190 -40.90 -23.27 -25.08
N VAL A 191 -40.10 -22.74 -24.16
CA VAL A 191 -39.19 -21.60 -24.40
C VAL A 191 -38.16 -21.97 -25.47
N THR A 192 -37.48 -23.11 -25.33
CA THR A 192 -36.47 -23.59 -26.28
C THR A 192 -37.03 -23.74 -27.69
N LYS A 193 -38.19 -24.39 -27.85
CA LYS A 193 -38.86 -24.53 -29.17
C LYS A 193 -39.21 -23.17 -29.77
N LYS A 194 -39.67 -22.21 -28.96
CA LYS A 194 -40.03 -20.88 -29.42
C LYS A 194 -38.80 -20.10 -29.90
N VAL A 195 -37.73 -20.09 -29.10
CA VAL A 195 -36.47 -19.40 -29.44
C VAL A 195 -35.80 -20.06 -30.65
N ALA A 196 -35.81 -21.39 -30.76
CA ALA A 196 -35.27 -22.11 -31.91
C ALA A 196 -35.96 -21.68 -33.21
N ARG A 197 -37.30 -21.64 -33.18
CA ARG A 197 -38.10 -21.18 -34.32
C ARG A 197 -37.85 -19.71 -34.69
N MET A 198 -37.56 -18.85 -33.70
CA MET A 198 -37.24 -17.44 -33.94
C MET A 198 -35.85 -17.26 -34.54
N SER A 199 -34.86 -18.02 -34.06
CA SER A 199 -33.48 -17.93 -34.51
C SER A 199 -33.29 -18.41 -35.96
N GLY A 200 -34.10 -19.38 -36.40
CA GLY A 200 -33.87 -20.08 -37.67
C GLY A 200 -32.60 -20.94 -37.69
N ALA A 201 -31.89 -21.04 -36.56
CA ALA A 201 -30.67 -21.81 -36.40
C ALA A 201 -30.96 -23.18 -35.74
N PRO A 202 -30.16 -24.22 -36.03
CA PRO A 202 -30.21 -25.45 -35.25
C PRO A 202 -29.78 -25.19 -33.80
N VAL A 203 -30.31 -25.97 -32.85
CA VAL A 203 -29.91 -25.89 -31.44
C VAL A 203 -28.41 -26.20 -31.34
N PRO A 204 -27.59 -25.31 -30.76
CA PRO A 204 -26.16 -25.53 -30.66
C PRO A 204 -25.83 -26.64 -29.65
N ALA A 205 -24.86 -27.48 -29.98
CA ALA A 205 -24.30 -28.44 -29.04
C ALA A 205 -23.54 -27.72 -27.93
N VAL A 206 -23.69 -28.19 -26.69
CA VAL A 206 -23.02 -27.61 -25.52
C VAL A 206 -21.60 -28.19 -25.43
N PRO A 207 -20.53 -27.37 -25.52
CA PRO A 207 -19.17 -27.84 -25.30
C PRO A 207 -18.99 -28.38 -23.88
N GLU A 208 -18.20 -29.44 -23.72
CA GLU A 208 -17.94 -30.06 -22.41
C GLU A 208 -17.35 -29.07 -21.39
N TRP A 209 -16.43 -28.20 -21.83
CA TRP A 209 -15.81 -27.16 -21.01
C TRP A 209 -16.71 -25.97 -20.70
N PHE A 210 -17.90 -25.87 -21.30
CA PHE A 210 -18.74 -24.70 -21.12
C PHE A 210 -19.26 -24.65 -19.68
N ILE A 211 -19.06 -23.53 -18.99
CA ILE A 211 -19.64 -23.25 -17.67
C ILE A 211 -20.50 -21.99 -17.80
N PRO A 212 -21.82 -22.05 -17.54
CA PRO A 212 -22.66 -20.86 -17.52
C PRO A 212 -22.26 -19.87 -16.42
N ASP A 213 -22.42 -18.56 -16.67
CA ASP A 213 -22.11 -17.51 -15.70
C ASP A 213 -22.85 -17.66 -14.36
N HIS A 214 -24.08 -18.18 -14.39
CA HIS A 214 -24.87 -18.37 -13.17
C HIS A 214 -24.45 -19.57 -12.32
N GLU A 215 -23.63 -20.50 -12.83
CA GLU A 215 -23.08 -21.60 -12.02
C GLU A 215 -21.85 -21.18 -11.20
N VAL A 216 -21.27 -20.02 -11.48
CA VAL A 216 -20.03 -19.55 -10.85
C VAL A 216 -20.33 -18.39 -9.90
N GLN A 217 -19.93 -18.51 -8.65
CA GLN A 217 -20.04 -17.45 -7.66
C GLN A 217 -18.69 -16.75 -7.59
N ARG A 218 -18.64 -15.46 -7.91
CA ARG A 218 -17.40 -14.66 -7.84
C ARG A 218 -17.45 -13.77 -6.61
N GLU A 219 -16.30 -13.52 -6.00
CA GLU A 219 -16.17 -12.45 -5.03
C GLU A 219 -16.46 -11.07 -5.64
N LEU A 220 -16.90 -10.12 -4.81
CA LEU A 220 -17.26 -8.76 -5.24
C LEU A 220 -16.09 -7.99 -5.86
N ARG A 221 -14.88 -8.26 -5.38
CA ARG A 221 -13.69 -7.52 -5.79
C ARG A 221 -12.71 -8.50 -6.41
N PRO A 222 -12.11 -8.14 -7.56
CA PRO A 222 -11.01 -8.92 -8.06
C PRO A 222 -9.86 -8.80 -7.06
N PHE A 223 -9.28 -9.94 -6.69
CA PHE A 223 -8.05 -9.95 -5.90
C PHE A 223 -6.85 -9.62 -6.78
N ASP A 224 -7.01 -9.62 -8.11
CA ASP A 224 -5.96 -9.24 -9.03
C ASP A 224 -6.42 -8.57 -10.35
N ARG A 225 -5.59 -7.68 -10.93
CA ARG A 225 -5.90 -6.93 -12.18
C ARG A 225 -4.69 -6.81 -13.13
N GLY A 226 -4.74 -7.45 -14.29
CA GLY A 226 -3.64 -7.52 -15.25
C GLY A 226 -4.00 -6.95 -16.63
N SER A 227 -3.05 -6.98 -17.58
CA SER A 227 -3.24 -6.52 -18.97
C SER A 227 -4.34 -7.28 -19.73
N PHE A 228 -4.61 -8.53 -19.33
CA PHE A 228 -5.60 -9.41 -19.96
C PHE A 228 -6.98 -9.37 -19.29
N GLY A 229 -7.12 -8.65 -18.18
CA GLY A 229 -8.38 -8.50 -17.45
C GLY A 229 -8.25 -8.70 -15.94
N GLU A 230 -9.37 -9.03 -15.31
CA GLU A 230 -9.51 -9.09 -13.85
C GLU A 230 -9.56 -10.55 -13.38
N ILE A 231 -8.99 -10.85 -12.22
CA ILE A 231 -8.97 -12.19 -11.63
C ILE A 231 -9.72 -12.15 -10.30
N TYR A 232 -10.65 -13.07 -10.14
CA TYR A 232 -11.52 -13.20 -8.98
C TYR A 232 -11.32 -14.56 -8.34
N ARG A 233 -11.40 -14.61 -7.01
CA ARG A 233 -11.67 -15.84 -6.30
C ARG A 233 -13.16 -16.11 -6.36
N GLY A 234 -13.53 -17.36 -6.15
CA GLY A 234 -14.92 -17.74 -6.10
C GLY A 234 -15.11 -19.22 -5.93
N THR A 235 -16.34 -19.66 -6.17
CA THR A 235 -16.74 -21.06 -6.08
C THR A 235 -17.45 -21.52 -7.33
N TRP A 236 -17.27 -22.80 -7.65
CA TRP A 236 -18.04 -23.51 -8.67
C TRP A 236 -18.33 -24.92 -8.17
N ARG A 237 -19.62 -25.26 -8.01
CA ARG A 237 -20.08 -26.55 -7.46
C ARG A 237 -19.43 -26.91 -6.10
N GLY A 238 -19.27 -25.89 -5.25
CA GLY A 238 -18.63 -26.03 -3.93
C GLY A 238 -17.11 -26.10 -3.95
N LEU A 239 -16.46 -26.14 -5.11
CA LEU A 239 -15.00 -26.08 -5.22
C LEU A 239 -14.52 -24.64 -5.20
N LYS A 240 -13.44 -24.34 -4.46
CA LYS A 240 -12.72 -23.06 -4.57
C LYS A 240 -12.03 -22.98 -5.93
N VAL A 241 -12.20 -21.85 -6.60
CA VAL A 241 -11.72 -21.64 -7.97
C VAL A 241 -11.22 -20.22 -8.18
N VAL A 242 -10.36 -20.08 -9.18
CA VAL A 242 -9.96 -18.79 -9.75
C VAL A 242 -10.74 -18.54 -11.04
N ILE A 243 -11.35 -17.37 -11.13
CA ILE A 243 -12.09 -16.88 -12.30
C ILE A 243 -11.27 -15.79 -12.99
N LYS A 244 -10.72 -16.11 -14.16
CA LYS A 244 -9.97 -15.16 -15.01
C LYS A 244 -10.91 -14.54 -16.04
N CYS A 245 -11.30 -13.29 -15.80
CA CYS A 245 -12.17 -12.52 -16.70
C CYS A 245 -11.35 -11.85 -17.81
N VAL A 246 -11.78 -12.03 -19.06
CA VAL A 246 -11.13 -11.51 -20.26
C VAL A 246 -12.13 -10.69 -21.08
N ASN A 247 -11.72 -9.49 -21.46
CA ASN A 247 -12.51 -8.64 -22.35
C ASN A 247 -12.32 -9.09 -23.80
N VAL A 248 -13.42 -9.47 -24.46
CA VAL A 248 -13.44 -9.94 -25.84
C VAL A 248 -14.27 -8.98 -26.68
N HIS A 249 -13.63 -8.16 -27.50
CA HIS A 249 -14.26 -7.11 -28.31
C HIS A 249 -14.44 -7.53 -29.77
N SER A 250 -13.58 -8.41 -30.31
CA SER A 250 -13.61 -8.82 -31.72
C SER A 250 -14.02 -10.29 -31.94
N ALA A 251 -14.40 -10.62 -33.18
CA ALA A 251 -14.70 -12.00 -33.57
C ALA A 251 -13.45 -12.90 -33.56
N GLU A 252 -12.29 -12.33 -33.83
CA GLU A 252 -11.00 -13.01 -33.77
C GLU A 252 -10.63 -13.35 -32.32
N GLU A 253 -10.72 -12.40 -31.40
CA GLU A 253 -10.50 -12.63 -29.97
C GLU A 253 -11.46 -13.71 -29.45
N LYS A 254 -12.73 -13.70 -29.88
CA LYS A 254 -13.69 -14.76 -29.53
C LYS A 254 -13.25 -16.13 -30.06
N ARG A 255 -12.75 -16.21 -31.29
CA ARG A 255 -12.21 -17.45 -31.88
C ARG A 255 -11.00 -17.95 -31.10
N THR A 256 -10.14 -17.05 -30.63
CA THR A 256 -8.97 -17.41 -29.83
C THR A 256 -9.35 -17.90 -28.44
N PHE A 257 -10.26 -17.21 -27.75
CA PHE A 257 -10.83 -17.66 -26.47
C PHE A 257 -11.41 -19.08 -26.57
N LEU A 258 -12.20 -19.35 -27.62
CA LEU A 258 -12.79 -20.67 -27.84
C LEU A 258 -11.74 -21.75 -28.15
N ARG A 259 -10.66 -21.38 -28.85
CA ARG A 259 -9.54 -22.30 -29.11
C ARG A 259 -8.80 -22.63 -27.83
N GLU A 260 -8.54 -21.64 -26.98
CA GLU A 260 -7.86 -21.80 -25.70
C GLU A 260 -8.65 -22.72 -24.76
N ALA A 261 -9.95 -22.46 -24.56
CA ALA A 261 -10.80 -23.31 -23.73
C ALA A 261 -10.79 -24.77 -24.19
N ARG A 262 -10.76 -25.02 -25.51
CA ARG A 262 -10.67 -26.37 -26.08
C ARG A 262 -9.33 -27.04 -25.86
N ILE A 263 -8.23 -26.29 -25.88
CA ILE A 263 -6.88 -26.81 -25.64
C ILE A 263 -6.75 -27.13 -24.15
N TRP A 264 -7.04 -26.17 -23.27
CA TRP A 264 -6.88 -26.34 -21.83
C TRP A 264 -7.76 -27.48 -21.28
N HIS A 265 -8.99 -27.64 -21.78
CA HIS A 265 -9.87 -28.77 -21.40
C HIS A 265 -9.28 -30.15 -21.69
N LYS A 266 -8.44 -30.28 -22.71
CA LYS A 266 -7.80 -31.55 -23.09
C LYS A 266 -6.52 -31.84 -22.32
N VAL A 267 -6.02 -30.89 -21.55
CA VAL A 267 -4.72 -30.96 -20.87
C VAL A 267 -4.98 -31.20 -19.39
N GLN A 268 -4.68 -32.42 -18.91
CA GLN A 268 -4.81 -32.79 -17.51
C GLN A 268 -3.50 -33.44 -17.06
N HIS A 269 -2.80 -32.80 -16.13
CA HIS A 269 -1.54 -33.26 -15.59
C HIS A 269 -1.27 -32.59 -14.23
N LYS A 270 -0.59 -33.27 -13.31
CA LYS A 270 -0.30 -32.75 -11.96
C LYS A 270 0.46 -31.42 -11.97
N HIS A 271 1.34 -31.22 -12.94
CA HIS A 271 2.14 -29.99 -13.10
C HIS A 271 1.54 -28.97 -14.07
N ILE A 272 0.22 -29.02 -14.29
CA ILE A 272 -0.52 -28.05 -15.10
C ILE A 272 -1.76 -27.63 -14.32
N VAL A 273 -2.00 -26.32 -14.22
CA VAL A 273 -3.16 -25.80 -13.49
C VAL A 273 -4.44 -26.42 -14.06
N LYS A 274 -5.21 -27.05 -13.18
CA LYS A 274 -6.43 -27.76 -13.57
C LYS A 274 -7.47 -26.78 -14.09
N PHE A 275 -7.99 -27.06 -15.28
CA PHE A 275 -9.07 -26.31 -15.90
C PHE A 275 -10.41 -26.95 -15.61
N PHE A 276 -11.35 -26.14 -15.15
CA PHE A 276 -12.73 -26.59 -14.92
C PHE A 276 -13.63 -26.24 -16.10
N GLY A 277 -13.42 -25.07 -16.71
CA GLY A 277 -14.20 -24.66 -17.87
C GLY A 277 -14.17 -23.16 -18.13
N ALA A 278 -15.05 -22.70 -19.03
CA ALA A 278 -15.09 -21.30 -19.46
C ALA A 278 -16.49 -20.86 -19.92
N CYS A 279 -16.73 -19.56 -19.86
CA CYS A 279 -17.92 -18.91 -20.39
C CYS A 279 -17.55 -17.88 -21.46
N HIS A 280 -18.01 -18.10 -22.68
CA HIS A 280 -17.84 -17.16 -23.80
C HIS A 280 -19.11 -16.31 -24.06
N LEU A 281 -20.16 -16.53 -23.27
CA LEU A 281 -21.45 -15.84 -23.38
C LEU A 281 -21.56 -14.66 -22.38
N SER A 282 -20.78 -14.70 -21.30
CA SER A 282 -20.71 -13.62 -20.33
C SER A 282 -19.91 -12.43 -20.87
N ARG A 283 -20.12 -11.26 -20.27
CA ARG A 283 -19.32 -10.04 -20.50
C ARG A 283 -18.88 -9.47 -19.14
N PRO A 284 -17.58 -9.52 -18.80
CA PRO A 284 -16.48 -10.14 -19.56
C PRO A 284 -16.64 -11.66 -19.73
N CYS A 285 -15.98 -12.24 -20.76
CA CYS A 285 -15.84 -13.70 -20.88
C CYS A 285 -14.95 -14.18 -19.73
N PHE A 286 -15.01 -15.45 -19.33
CA PHE A 286 -14.13 -15.94 -18.25
C PHE A 286 -13.70 -17.39 -18.38
N PHE A 287 -12.56 -17.71 -17.76
CA PHE A 287 -12.07 -19.07 -17.50
C PHE A 287 -12.17 -19.38 -16.01
N VAL A 288 -12.42 -20.64 -15.68
CA VAL A 288 -12.49 -21.17 -14.31
C VAL A 288 -11.42 -22.25 -14.17
N CYS A 289 -10.52 -22.07 -13.23
CA CYS A 289 -9.42 -23.00 -12.96
C CYS A 289 -9.16 -23.16 -11.46
N GLU A 290 -8.30 -24.09 -11.12
CA GLU A 290 -7.82 -24.32 -9.75
C GLU A 290 -7.12 -23.08 -9.18
N GLU A 291 -7.31 -22.88 -7.87
CA GLU A 291 -6.59 -21.87 -7.10
C GLU A 291 -5.24 -22.43 -6.64
N ALA A 292 -4.17 -21.70 -6.94
CA ALA A 292 -2.84 -21.98 -6.44
C ALA A 292 -2.60 -21.14 -5.18
N GLU A 293 -2.84 -21.74 -4.02
CA GLU A 293 -2.86 -21.04 -2.72
C GLU A 293 -1.52 -20.37 -2.37
N ASN A 294 -0.40 -20.91 -2.88
CA ASN A 294 0.94 -20.40 -2.63
C ASN A 294 1.44 -19.39 -3.68
N GLY A 295 0.58 -18.98 -4.63
CA GLY A 295 0.89 -17.95 -5.62
C GLY A 295 1.88 -18.40 -6.69
N ASN A 296 2.68 -17.46 -7.22
CA ASN A 296 3.69 -17.77 -8.25
C ASN A 296 5.04 -18.20 -7.64
N LEU A 297 5.84 -18.91 -8.44
CA LEU A 297 7.09 -19.52 -8.01
C LEU A 297 8.09 -18.51 -7.40
N VAL A 298 8.19 -17.29 -7.95
CA VAL A 298 9.14 -16.29 -7.45
C VAL A 298 8.76 -15.83 -6.06
N ASP A 299 7.49 -15.44 -5.87
CA ASP A 299 6.99 -14.97 -4.58
C ASP A 299 7.05 -16.09 -3.52
N TYR A 300 6.74 -17.32 -3.91
CA TYR A 300 6.86 -18.50 -3.05
C TYR A 300 8.31 -18.71 -2.56
N LEU A 301 9.28 -18.68 -3.46
CA LEU A 301 10.70 -18.82 -3.14
C LEU A 301 11.24 -17.65 -2.30
N ASP A 302 10.64 -16.47 -2.44
CA ASP A 302 10.96 -15.28 -1.67
C ASP A 302 10.48 -15.35 -0.23
N ASN A 303 9.30 -15.89 0.00
CA ASN A 303 8.77 -16.10 1.35
C ASN A 303 9.56 -17.17 2.13
N MET A 304 10.28 -18.06 1.43
CA MET A 304 11.10 -19.12 2.02
C MET A 304 12.57 -18.71 2.33
N LYS A 305 12.89 -17.41 2.34
CA LYS A 305 14.27 -16.86 2.48
C LYS A 305 15.05 -17.31 3.72
N THR A 306 14.39 -17.74 4.80
CA THR A 306 15.04 -18.10 6.08
C THR A 306 15.26 -19.61 6.25
N THR A 307 14.90 -20.43 5.28
CA THR A 307 14.93 -21.90 5.40
C THR A 307 16.27 -22.50 4.95
N VAL A 308 16.87 -23.35 5.80
CA VAL A 308 18.05 -24.16 5.46
C VAL A 308 17.69 -25.11 4.29
N GLY A 309 18.48 -25.11 3.21
CA GLY A 309 18.26 -25.98 2.05
C GLY A 309 17.55 -25.34 0.85
N LYS A 310 17.45 -24.00 0.79
CA LYS A 310 16.77 -23.26 -0.30
C LYS A 310 17.19 -23.67 -1.72
N SER A 311 18.50 -23.83 -1.98
CA SER A 311 19.01 -24.21 -3.32
C SER A 311 18.42 -25.55 -3.81
N SER A 312 18.37 -26.53 -2.90
CA SER A 312 17.80 -27.85 -3.15
C SER A 312 16.29 -27.82 -3.42
N LEU A 313 15.55 -26.93 -2.75
CA LEU A 313 14.12 -26.73 -3.00
C LEU A 313 13.88 -26.11 -4.38
N VAL A 314 14.66 -25.10 -4.76
CA VAL A 314 14.55 -24.42 -6.07
C VAL A 314 14.67 -25.42 -7.22
N TRP A 315 15.69 -26.28 -7.20
CA TRP A 315 15.89 -27.29 -8.24
C TRP A 315 14.79 -28.36 -8.28
N SER A 316 14.23 -28.73 -7.12
CA SER A 316 13.10 -29.66 -7.05
C SER A 316 11.85 -29.08 -7.72
N LEU A 317 11.54 -27.81 -7.43
CA LEU A 317 10.42 -27.11 -8.07
C LEU A 317 10.65 -26.91 -9.58
N LEU A 318 11.88 -26.63 -10.02
CA LEU A 318 12.22 -26.53 -11.45
C LEU A 318 12.13 -27.87 -12.19
N TYR A 319 12.37 -29.00 -11.51
CA TYR A 319 12.17 -30.33 -12.06
C TYR A 319 10.69 -30.58 -12.39
N GLU A 320 9.80 -30.26 -11.46
CA GLU A 320 8.35 -30.36 -11.64
C GLU A 320 7.84 -29.46 -12.78
N VAL A 321 8.37 -28.24 -12.91
CA VAL A 321 8.10 -27.34 -14.03
C VAL A 321 8.47 -28.00 -15.37
N ALA A 322 9.64 -28.64 -15.44
CA ALA A 322 10.07 -29.34 -16.64
C ALA A 322 9.19 -30.55 -16.98
N LEU A 323 8.63 -31.26 -15.97
CA LEU A 323 7.65 -32.32 -16.18
C LEU A 323 6.37 -31.78 -16.81
N GLY A 324 5.83 -30.67 -16.30
CA GLY A 324 4.67 -29.99 -16.87
C GLY A 324 4.92 -29.55 -18.31
N LEU A 325 6.09 -28.99 -18.60
CA LEU A 325 6.45 -28.54 -19.94
C LEU A 325 6.61 -29.71 -20.92
N GLN A 326 7.19 -30.82 -20.46
CA GLN A 326 7.32 -32.04 -21.26
C GLN A 326 5.95 -32.62 -21.63
N PHE A 327 5.01 -32.61 -20.69
CA PHE A 327 3.64 -33.05 -20.95
C PHE A 327 2.97 -32.22 -22.06
N LEU A 328 3.12 -30.88 -22.02
CA LEU A 328 2.61 -30.00 -23.08
C LEU A 328 3.21 -30.34 -24.44
N HIS A 329 4.54 -30.51 -24.52
CA HIS A 329 5.23 -30.82 -25.77
C HIS A 329 4.82 -32.18 -26.35
N ARG A 330 4.66 -33.22 -25.51
CA ARG A 330 4.15 -34.54 -25.92
C ARG A 330 2.75 -34.47 -26.52
N ASN A 331 1.92 -33.53 -26.04
CA ASN A 331 0.59 -33.26 -26.57
C ASN A 331 0.59 -32.27 -27.75
N SER A 332 1.76 -31.98 -28.32
CA SER A 332 1.94 -31.03 -29.44
C SER A 332 1.50 -29.60 -29.11
N ILE A 333 1.66 -29.18 -27.86
CA ILE A 333 1.31 -27.84 -27.37
C ILE A 333 2.59 -27.09 -27.03
N VAL A 334 2.81 -25.96 -27.72
CA VAL A 334 3.85 -24.98 -27.36
C VAL A 334 3.26 -24.04 -26.32
N HIS A 335 3.98 -23.79 -25.22
CA HIS A 335 3.57 -22.83 -24.22
C HIS A 335 3.61 -21.40 -24.77
N GLY A 336 4.76 -21.00 -25.32
CA GLY A 336 4.96 -19.80 -26.13
C GLY A 336 5.06 -18.47 -25.38
N ASP A 337 5.02 -18.46 -24.04
CA ASP A 337 5.23 -17.26 -23.22
C ASP A 337 5.80 -17.56 -21.82
N LEU A 338 6.41 -18.73 -21.62
CA LEU A 338 6.79 -19.27 -20.31
C LEU A 338 7.72 -18.32 -19.52
N LYS A 339 7.32 -17.98 -18.28
CA LYS A 339 8.02 -17.11 -17.31
C LYS A 339 7.71 -17.59 -15.89
N CYS A 340 8.54 -17.29 -14.87
CA CYS A 340 8.24 -17.79 -13.51
C CYS A 340 6.94 -17.25 -12.92
N ASN A 341 6.44 -16.13 -13.44
CA ASN A 341 5.16 -15.59 -13.02
C ASN A 341 3.95 -16.37 -13.57
N GLN A 342 4.16 -17.25 -14.56
CA GLN A 342 3.20 -18.24 -15.09
C GLN A 342 3.45 -19.66 -14.53
N ILE A 343 4.34 -19.77 -13.54
CA ILE A 343 4.54 -20.98 -12.75
C ILE A 343 3.91 -20.73 -11.40
N LEU A 344 2.84 -21.47 -11.08
CA LEU A 344 2.13 -21.37 -9.81
C LEU A 344 2.51 -22.50 -8.87
N VAL A 345 2.24 -22.33 -7.58
CA VAL A 345 2.49 -23.33 -6.54
C VAL A 345 1.17 -23.63 -5.81
N SER A 346 0.77 -24.90 -5.78
CA SER A 346 -0.44 -25.37 -5.08
C SER A 346 -0.29 -25.24 -3.55
N GLY A 347 -1.38 -25.39 -2.79
CA GLY A 347 -1.35 -25.43 -1.32
C GLY A 347 -0.39 -26.50 -0.77
N ASP A 348 -0.29 -27.63 -1.47
CA ASP A 348 0.61 -28.74 -1.12
C ASP A 348 2.07 -28.53 -1.55
N GLY A 349 2.41 -27.38 -2.13
CA GLY A 349 3.78 -27.04 -2.54
C GLY A 349 4.20 -27.60 -3.91
N VAL A 350 3.24 -28.03 -4.74
CA VAL A 350 3.50 -28.59 -6.09
C VAL A 350 3.46 -27.48 -7.13
N THR A 351 4.45 -27.43 -8.04
CA THR A 351 4.46 -26.45 -9.14
C THR A 351 3.54 -26.85 -10.29
N MET A 352 2.90 -25.84 -10.88
CA MET A 352 1.93 -25.99 -11.95
C MET A 352 2.09 -24.89 -13.01
N LEU A 353 2.10 -25.27 -14.29
CA LEU A 353 2.09 -24.33 -15.41
C LEU A 353 0.68 -23.79 -15.69
N THR A 354 0.57 -22.50 -16.01
CA THR A 354 -0.66 -21.83 -16.45
C THR A 354 -0.41 -21.04 -17.74
N ASP A 355 -1.47 -20.54 -18.39
CA ASP A 355 -1.35 -19.52 -19.44
C ASP A 355 -0.63 -20.00 -20.72
N PHE A 356 -0.62 -21.32 -20.95
CA PHE A 356 -0.11 -21.94 -22.17
C PHE A 356 -1.07 -21.77 -23.35
N GLY A 357 -0.54 -21.58 -24.56
CA GLY A 357 -1.34 -21.42 -25.77
C GLY A 357 -2.01 -20.05 -25.95
N LEU A 358 -1.73 -19.10 -25.05
CA LEU A 358 -2.23 -17.71 -25.09
C LEU A 358 -1.52 -16.81 -26.11
N SER A 359 -0.38 -17.23 -26.64
CA SER A 359 0.45 -16.45 -27.59
C SER A 359 -0.27 -16.09 -28.91
N PHE A 360 -1.36 -16.81 -29.25
CA PHE A 360 -2.19 -16.54 -30.44
C PHE A 360 -3.12 -15.33 -30.31
N ILE A 361 -3.33 -14.76 -29.12
CA ILE A 361 -4.14 -13.53 -28.95
C ILE A 361 -3.38 -12.29 -29.51
N SER A 362 -2.07 -12.42 -29.75
CA SER A 362 -1.20 -11.30 -30.13
C SER A 362 -0.93 -11.12 -31.63
N SER A 363 -1.55 -11.88 -32.56
CA SER A 363 -1.14 -11.81 -33.97
C SER A 363 -1.39 -10.44 -34.65
N GLU A 364 -2.20 -9.54 -34.07
CA GLU A 364 -2.34 -8.15 -34.53
C GLU A 364 -1.64 -7.11 -33.63
N SER A 365 -1.04 -7.52 -32.52
CA SER A 365 -0.05 -6.73 -31.79
C SER A 365 1.27 -7.49 -31.81
N ARG A 366 2.09 -7.20 -32.84
CA ARG A 366 3.55 -7.26 -32.64
C ARG A 366 3.81 -6.70 -31.25
N PRO A 367 4.60 -7.34 -30.38
CA PRO A 367 4.90 -6.77 -29.08
C PRO A 367 5.46 -5.37 -29.35
N GLU A 368 4.64 -4.35 -29.11
CA GLU A 368 5.17 -3.05 -28.82
C GLU A 368 6.15 -3.31 -27.68
N THR A 369 7.37 -2.82 -27.88
CA THR A 369 8.58 -3.11 -27.12
C THR A 369 8.54 -2.59 -25.68
N THR A 370 7.35 -2.52 -25.09
CA THR A 370 6.98 -2.00 -23.77
C THR A 370 6.40 -3.08 -22.85
N GLY A 371 6.36 -4.35 -23.27
CA GLY A 371 5.68 -5.43 -22.55
C GLY A 371 6.55 -6.48 -21.85
N GLY A 372 7.71 -6.15 -21.27
CA GLY A 372 8.46 -6.93 -20.25
C GLY A 372 8.92 -8.37 -20.55
N GLY A 373 8.34 -9.10 -21.52
CA GLY A 373 8.59 -10.52 -21.77
C GLY A 373 9.88 -10.83 -22.54
N VAL A 374 10.51 -9.82 -23.11
CA VAL A 374 11.70 -9.91 -23.98
C VAL A 374 12.83 -10.74 -23.35
N ARG A 375 12.96 -10.71 -22.02
CA ARG A 375 14.02 -11.38 -21.27
C ARG A 375 13.92 -12.90 -21.25
N TRP A 376 12.72 -13.44 -21.46
CA TRP A 376 12.47 -14.89 -21.53
C TRP A 376 12.25 -15.36 -22.96
N THR A 377 12.05 -14.44 -23.91
CA THR A 377 11.81 -14.76 -25.32
C THR A 377 13.09 -15.24 -25.99
N ALA A 378 12.99 -16.34 -26.74
CA ALA A 378 14.12 -16.88 -27.49
C ALA A 378 14.56 -15.93 -28.63
N PRO A 379 15.86 -15.86 -28.96
CA PRO A 379 16.39 -14.91 -29.95
C PRO A 379 15.71 -14.99 -31.33
N GLU A 380 15.36 -16.20 -31.78
CA GLU A 380 14.68 -16.44 -33.06
C GLU A 380 13.25 -15.88 -33.12
N CYS A 381 12.60 -15.73 -31.96
CA CYS A 381 11.27 -15.12 -31.85
C CYS A 381 11.33 -13.58 -31.82
N LEU A 382 12.51 -12.98 -31.57
CA LEU A 382 12.73 -11.53 -31.51
C LEU A 382 13.21 -10.91 -32.84
N ALA A 383 13.46 -11.73 -33.87
CA ALA A 383 13.92 -11.28 -35.18
C ALA A 383 12.87 -10.44 -35.93
N SER A 384 13.28 -9.64 -36.92
CA SER A 384 12.43 -8.66 -37.63
C SER A 384 11.23 -9.26 -38.40
N GLU A 385 11.25 -10.56 -38.70
CA GLU A 385 10.11 -11.31 -39.24
C GLU A 385 9.37 -12.17 -38.20
N GLY A 386 9.91 -12.30 -36.97
CA GLY A 386 9.35 -13.00 -35.81
C GLY A 386 8.85 -14.41 -36.11
N LEU A 387 9.66 -15.44 -35.88
CA LEU A 387 9.18 -16.82 -36.00
C LEU A 387 8.14 -17.11 -34.92
N ALA A 388 7.10 -17.86 -35.30
CA ALA A 388 6.11 -18.36 -34.33
C ALA A 388 6.81 -19.22 -33.26
N PRO A 389 6.39 -19.16 -31.99
CA PRO A 389 6.98 -19.97 -30.93
C PRO A 389 7.00 -21.46 -31.27
N THR A 390 8.10 -22.13 -30.91
CA THR A 390 8.34 -23.58 -31.11
C THR A 390 8.65 -24.28 -29.78
N PHE A 391 8.72 -25.62 -29.77
CA PHE A 391 9.11 -26.38 -28.59
C PHE A 391 10.51 -25.98 -28.09
N GLU A 392 11.44 -25.74 -29.01
CA GLU A 392 12.81 -25.31 -28.68
C GLU A 392 12.81 -23.91 -28.07
N SER A 393 11.90 -23.01 -28.49
CA SER A 393 11.76 -21.68 -27.89
C SER A 393 11.25 -21.76 -26.45
N ASP A 394 10.37 -22.72 -26.12
CA ASP A 394 9.95 -22.97 -24.74
C ASP A 394 11.11 -23.47 -23.87
N VAL A 395 12.00 -24.31 -24.43
CA VAL A 395 13.22 -24.79 -23.71
C VAL A 395 14.12 -23.62 -23.36
N TYR A 396 14.28 -22.64 -24.26
CA TYR A 396 15.02 -21.41 -23.97
C TYR A 396 14.34 -20.61 -22.84
N SER A 397 13.03 -20.40 -22.94
CA SER A 397 12.26 -19.67 -21.92
C SER A 397 12.33 -20.37 -20.55
N PHE A 398 12.30 -21.70 -20.52
CA PHE A 398 12.53 -22.48 -19.31
C PHE A 398 13.92 -22.22 -18.72
N GLY A 399 14.96 -22.14 -19.54
CA GLY A 399 16.30 -21.75 -19.07
C GLY A 399 16.35 -20.35 -18.45
N MET A 400 15.55 -19.41 -18.95
CA MET A 400 15.39 -18.08 -18.33
C MET A 400 14.60 -18.14 -17.02
N CYS A 401 13.61 -19.03 -16.89
CA CYS A 401 12.94 -19.31 -15.62
C CYS A 401 13.91 -19.91 -14.58
N VAL A 402 14.84 -20.78 -14.98
CA VAL A 402 15.89 -21.30 -14.08
C VAL A 402 16.75 -20.13 -13.55
N VAL A 403 17.15 -19.20 -14.42
CA VAL A 403 17.88 -17.99 -14.00
C VAL A 403 17.07 -17.17 -13.01
N GLU A 404 15.79 -16.92 -13.30
CA GLU A 404 14.92 -16.12 -12.44
C GLU A 404 14.71 -16.77 -11.07
N ALA A 405 14.43 -18.07 -11.01
CA ALA A 405 14.16 -18.80 -9.77
C ALA A 405 15.42 -18.93 -8.89
N VAL A 406 16.58 -19.23 -9.47
CA VAL A 406 17.84 -19.40 -8.72
C VAL A 406 18.36 -18.05 -8.20
N THR A 407 18.30 -17.00 -9.02
CA THR A 407 18.80 -15.67 -8.64
C THR A 407 17.81 -14.84 -7.85
N ASN A 408 16.53 -15.21 -7.89
CA ASN A 408 15.42 -14.39 -7.45
C ASN A 408 15.49 -12.95 -8.02
N ASN A 409 15.82 -12.86 -9.31
CA ASN A 409 15.99 -11.61 -10.03
C ASN A 409 15.58 -11.81 -11.49
N LEU A 410 15.22 -10.73 -12.19
CA LEU A 410 14.88 -10.82 -13.61
C LEU A 410 16.06 -11.37 -14.42
N PRO A 411 15.82 -12.20 -15.45
CA PRO A 411 16.87 -12.54 -16.40
C PRO A 411 17.41 -11.25 -17.03
N TRP A 412 18.73 -11.18 -17.22
CA TRP A 412 19.46 -9.97 -17.63
C TRP A 412 19.54 -8.85 -16.58
N GLY A 413 19.00 -9.09 -15.38
CA GLY A 413 18.97 -8.14 -14.27
C GLY A 413 18.01 -6.99 -14.52
N VAL A 414 17.51 -6.41 -13.42
CA VAL A 414 16.56 -5.29 -13.47
C VAL A 414 17.12 -4.01 -14.11
N HIS A 415 18.44 -3.89 -14.32
CA HIS A 415 19.07 -2.63 -14.74
C HIS A 415 19.20 -2.48 -16.27
N LEU A 416 19.21 -3.58 -17.01
CA LEU A 416 19.48 -3.57 -18.44
C LEU A 416 18.18 -3.32 -19.22
N PRO A 417 17.99 -2.23 -19.97
CA PRO A 417 16.74 -2.01 -20.71
C PRO A 417 16.46 -3.12 -21.72
N ASP A 418 15.19 -3.41 -22.01
CA ASP A 418 14.80 -4.48 -22.95
C ASP A 418 15.42 -4.27 -24.35
N ALA A 419 15.62 -3.02 -24.78
CA ALA A 419 16.34 -2.70 -26.02
C ALA A 419 17.81 -3.16 -26.00
N ALA A 420 18.50 -3.02 -24.87
CA ALA A 420 19.86 -3.50 -24.70
C ALA A 420 19.90 -5.03 -24.61
N VAL A 421 18.92 -5.65 -23.95
CA VAL A 421 18.76 -7.12 -23.97
C VAL A 421 18.61 -7.63 -25.40
N MET A 422 17.72 -7.02 -26.20
CA MET A 422 17.56 -7.36 -27.61
C MET A 422 18.85 -7.18 -28.40
N ASP A 423 19.61 -6.11 -28.14
CA ASP A 423 20.89 -5.85 -28.80
C ASP A 423 21.94 -6.93 -28.47
N HIS A 424 22.07 -7.31 -27.19
CA HIS A 424 22.95 -8.41 -26.80
C HIS A 424 22.58 -9.73 -27.48
N LEU A 425 21.29 -10.07 -27.50
CA LEU A 425 20.80 -11.28 -28.14
C LEU A 425 21.04 -11.27 -29.66
N ARG A 426 20.84 -10.12 -30.33
CA ARG A 426 21.17 -9.94 -31.75
C ARG A 426 22.65 -10.16 -32.04
N HIS A 427 23.53 -9.72 -31.14
CA HIS A 427 24.98 -9.89 -31.25
C HIS A 427 25.48 -11.23 -30.68
N ARG A 428 24.59 -12.20 -30.44
CA ARG A 428 24.93 -13.52 -29.88
C ARG A 428 25.70 -13.46 -28.56
N THR A 429 25.48 -12.41 -27.77
CA THR A 429 26.03 -12.26 -26.42
C THR A 429 25.04 -12.87 -25.45
N PHE A 430 25.52 -13.72 -24.53
CA PHE A 430 24.70 -14.33 -23.48
C PHE A 430 25.06 -13.78 -22.08
N LEU A 431 24.24 -14.09 -21.09
CA LEU A 431 24.47 -13.74 -19.69
C LEU A 431 25.83 -14.24 -19.18
N SER A 432 26.42 -13.52 -18.23
CA SER A 432 27.51 -14.04 -17.39
C SER A 432 26.92 -14.83 -16.22
N ARG A 433 27.67 -15.81 -15.68
CA ARG A 433 27.21 -16.65 -14.56
C ARG A 433 26.87 -15.79 -13.34
N PRO A 434 25.62 -15.76 -12.89
CA PRO A 434 25.25 -15.05 -11.66
C PRO A 434 25.89 -15.71 -10.42
N PRO A 435 26.24 -14.92 -9.37
CA PRO A 435 26.83 -15.46 -8.14
C PRO A 435 25.94 -16.46 -7.39
N ALA A 436 24.63 -16.46 -7.65
CA ALA A 436 23.66 -17.34 -7.00
C ALA A 436 23.74 -18.81 -7.47
N PHE A 437 24.37 -19.09 -8.62
CA PHE A 437 24.61 -20.45 -9.07
C PHE A 437 25.82 -21.02 -8.33
N GLU A 438 25.70 -22.17 -7.69
CA GLU A 438 26.69 -22.75 -6.78
C GLU A 438 27.77 -23.54 -7.55
N SER A 439 27.42 -24.16 -8.69
CA SER A 439 28.38 -24.97 -9.48
C SER A 439 28.49 -24.55 -10.96
N ASP A 440 29.61 -24.92 -11.60
CA ASP A 440 29.76 -24.76 -13.05
C ASP A 440 28.80 -25.66 -13.84
N ALA A 441 28.42 -26.81 -13.28
CA ALA A 441 27.49 -27.74 -13.91
C ALA A 441 26.09 -27.13 -14.04
N GLU A 442 25.59 -26.46 -12.99
CA GLU A 442 24.31 -25.75 -13.03
C GLU A 442 24.31 -24.65 -14.10
N TRP A 443 25.40 -23.89 -14.22
CA TRP A 443 25.49 -22.82 -15.21
C TRP A 443 25.64 -23.36 -16.65
N GLN A 444 26.40 -24.43 -16.85
CA GLN A 444 26.51 -25.11 -18.14
C GLN A 444 25.15 -25.67 -18.59
N PHE A 445 24.35 -26.18 -17.65
CA PHE A 445 22.99 -26.62 -17.93
C PHE A 445 22.11 -25.47 -18.45
N VAL A 446 22.10 -24.31 -17.77
CA VAL A 446 21.37 -23.11 -18.24
C VAL A 446 21.86 -22.69 -19.64
N ARG A 447 23.17 -22.70 -19.87
CA ARG A 447 23.75 -22.38 -21.19
C ARG A 447 23.30 -23.35 -22.29
N ALA A 448 23.11 -24.63 -21.98
CA ALA A 448 22.62 -25.62 -22.94
C ALA A 448 21.14 -25.38 -23.27
N LEU A 449 20.30 -25.11 -22.26
CA LEU A 449 18.88 -24.75 -22.47
C LEU A 449 18.74 -23.49 -23.34
N CYS A 450 19.64 -22.52 -23.16
CA CYS A 450 19.60 -21.24 -23.85
C CYS A 450 20.57 -21.13 -25.04
N ALA A 451 20.90 -22.24 -25.71
CA ALA A 451 21.72 -22.22 -26.92
C ALA A 451 21.08 -21.31 -28.00
N PHE A 452 21.91 -20.53 -28.71
CA PHE A 452 21.42 -19.61 -29.74
C PHE A 452 20.77 -20.34 -30.91
N GLU A 453 21.31 -21.48 -31.30
CA GLU A 453 20.71 -22.32 -32.33
C GLU A 453 19.64 -23.22 -31.69
N PRO A 454 18.37 -23.16 -32.12
CA PRO A 454 17.30 -23.93 -31.49
C PRO A 454 17.56 -25.45 -31.49
N SER A 455 18.20 -25.96 -32.55
CA SER A 455 18.54 -27.37 -32.71
C SER A 455 19.65 -27.88 -31.77
N GLU A 456 20.40 -26.99 -31.13
CA GLU A 456 21.44 -27.35 -30.16
C GLU A 456 20.90 -27.46 -28.73
N ARG A 457 19.66 -27.02 -28.48
CA ARG A 457 19.03 -27.10 -27.17
C ARG A 457 18.66 -28.55 -26.87
N PRO A 458 18.86 -29.04 -25.63
CA PRO A 458 18.52 -30.41 -25.27
C PRO A 458 17.01 -30.61 -25.31
N GLY A 459 16.57 -31.83 -25.65
CA GLY A 459 15.18 -32.22 -25.44
C GLY A 459 14.84 -32.25 -23.95
N LEU A 460 13.57 -32.02 -23.59
CA LEU A 460 13.16 -31.98 -22.18
C LEU A 460 13.44 -33.27 -21.41
N SER A 461 13.45 -34.43 -22.07
CA SER A 461 13.87 -35.70 -21.45
C SER A 461 15.33 -35.69 -20.98
N ASP A 462 16.22 -35.04 -21.73
CA ASP A 462 17.63 -34.89 -21.37
C ASP A 462 17.82 -33.81 -20.31
N ALA A 463 17.01 -32.76 -20.37
CA ALA A 463 17.00 -31.71 -19.36
C ALA A 463 16.56 -32.23 -17.99
N LEU A 464 15.49 -33.03 -17.93
CA LEU A 464 15.01 -33.66 -16.69
C LEU A 464 16.08 -34.52 -16.01
N ARG A 465 16.80 -35.35 -16.78
CA ARG A 465 17.91 -36.18 -16.24
C ARG A 465 19.05 -35.36 -15.66
N GLN A 466 19.29 -34.15 -16.18
CA GLN A 466 20.31 -33.24 -15.65
C GLN A 466 19.83 -32.53 -14.39
N ILE A 467 18.57 -32.06 -14.35
CA ILE A 467 18.00 -31.40 -13.16
C ILE A 467 17.99 -32.34 -11.95
N GLN A 468 17.73 -33.64 -12.14
CA GLN A 468 17.77 -34.64 -11.07
C GLN A 468 19.12 -34.72 -10.36
N GLN A 469 20.22 -34.29 -11.00
CA GLN A 469 21.55 -34.25 -10.37
C GLN A 469 21.71 -33.07 -9.41
N PHE A 470 20.87 -32.05 -9.55
CA PHE A 470 20.86 -30.83 -8.72
C PHE A 470 19.77 -30.87 -7.63
N ALA A 471 18.76 -31.73 -7.78
CA ALA A 471 17.72 -31.99 -6.78
C ALA A 471 18.06 -33.20 -5.90
N PRO A 472 17.69 -33.22 -4.60
CA PRO A 472 17.98 -34.33 -3.70
C PRO A 472 17.11 -35.57 -4.01
N GLU A 473 17.70 -36.78 -3.88
CA GLU A 473 17.03 -38.08 -4.13
C GLU A 473 15.74 -38.29 -3.31
N THR A 474 15.61 -37.67 -2.14
CA THR A 474 14.49 -37.90 -1.20
C THR A 474 13.15 -37.25 -1.59
N ILE A 475 13.09 -36.46 -2.68
CA ILE A 475 11.88 -35.72 -3.12
C ILE A 475 11.40 -36.19 -4.51
N ILE A 476 12.19 -36.97 -5.24
CA ILE A 476 11.83 -37.47 -6.57
C ILE A 476 10.91 -38.70 -6.38
N ASN A 477 9.63 -38.57 -6.72
CA ASN A 477 8.70 -39.69 -6.64
C ASN A 477 9.00 -40.72 -7.74
N GLU A 478 9.60 -41.87 -7.40
CA GLU A 478 9.98 -42.92 -8.35
C GLU A 478 8.79 -43.46 -9.16
N GLU A 479 7.56 -43.38 -8.63
CA GLU A 479 6.33 -43.77 -9.33
C GLU A 479 6.03 -42.88 -10.55
N GLU A 480 6.38 -41.58 -10.51
CA GLU A 480 6.17 -40.65 -11.64
C GLU A 480 7.16 -40.93 -12.78
N VAL A 481 8.39 -41.33 -12.45
CA VAL A 481 9.39 -41.75 -13.45
C VAL A 481 8.96 -43.04 -14.15
N GLN A 482 8.27 -43.95 -13.46
CA GLN A 482 7.75 -45.21 -14.04
C GLN A 482 6.50 -44.99 -14.90
N GLN A 483 5.55 -44.12 -14.51
CA GLN A 483 4.39 -43.78 -15.34
C GLN A 483 4.80 -43.13 -16.68
N LEU A 484 5.89 -42.36 -16.70
CA LEU A 484 6.45 -41.75 -17.91
C LEU A 484 6.98 -42.77 -18.94
N ASP A 485 7.33 -43.98 -18.50
CA ASP A 485 7.79 -45.07 -19.37
C ASP A 485 6.65 -45.99 -19.83
N GLU A 486 5.55 -46.11 -19.08
CA GLU A 486 4.37 -46.92 -19.44
C GLU A 486 3.44 -46.23 -20.46
N GLU A 487 3.34 -44.89 -20.47
CA GLU A 487 2.47 -44.15 -21.42
C GLU A 487 2.97 -44.11 -22.88
N LYS A 488 4.14 -44.70 -23.20
CA LYS A 488 4.68 -44.83 -24.56
C LYS A 488 3.75 -45.57 -25.54
N SER A 489 2.67 -46.21 -25.08
CA SER A 489 1.75 -47.01 -25.91
C SER A 489 0.44 -46.30 -26.30
N ALA A 490 0.17 -45.06 -25.89
CA ALA A 490 -1.08 -44.36 -26.22
C ALA A 490 -0.94 -43.50 -27.50
N SER A 491 -1.89 -43.65 -28.44
CA SER A 491 -1.85 -43.03 -29.77
C SER A 491 -1.89 -41.49 -29.73
N PRO A 492 -1.07 -40.78 -30.53
CA PRO A 492 -1.11 -39.31 -30.63
C PRO A 492 -2.42 -38.82 -31.27
N LEU A 493 -2.94 -37.69 -30.78
CA LEU A 493 -4.10 -36.99 -31.34
C LEU A 493 -3.81 -36.49 -32.77
N SER A 494 -4.73 -36.74 -33.70
CA SER A 494 -4.57 -36.45 -35.12
C SER A 494 -4.29 -34.96 -35.42
N PRO A 495 -3.28 -34.62 -36.25
CA PRO A 495 -3.00 -33.25 -36.64
C PRO A 495 -4.03 -32.71 -37.65
N ILE A 496 -4.41 -31.44 -37.47
CA ILE A 496 -5.26 -30.69 -38.41
C ILE A 496 -4.35 -30.03 -39.47
N PRO A 497 -4.57 -30.22 -40.79
CA PRO A 497 -3.65 -29.75 -41.81
C PRO A 497 -3.71 -28.24 -42.03
N PRO A 498 -2.56 -27.55 -42.21
CA PRO A 498 -2.53 -26.17 -42.67
C PRO A 498 -2.75 -26.10 -44.19
N ARG A 499 -3.68 -25.25 -44.64
CA ARG A 499 -3.85 -24.96 -46.07
C ARG A 499 -2.83 -23.90 -46.51
N SER A 500 -1.94 -24.32 -47.40
CA SER A 500 -0.95 -23.50 -48.09
C SER A 500 -1.60 -22.52 -49.09
N SER A 501 -1.16 -21.27 -49.06
CA SER A 501 -1.25 -20.35 -50.20
C SER A 501 0.15 -20.08 -50.75
N SER A 502 0.46 -20.73 -51.87
CA SER A 502 1.61 -20.48 -52.73
C SER A 502 1.39 -19.22 -53.59
N LEU A 503 2.45 -18.45 -53.82
CA LEU A 503 2.83 -17.74 -55.06
C LEU A 503 4.03 -16.86 -54.67
N GLY A 504 5.27 -17.26 -54.98
CA GLY A 504 5.98 -16.90 -56.22
C GLY A 504 6.70 -15.55 -56.04
N GLY A 505 8.00 -15.37 -56.24
CA GLY A 505 9.13 -16.22 -56.57
C GLY A 505 10.39 -15.34 -56.63
N SER A 506 11.57 -15.94 -56.77
CA SER A 506 12.65 -15.38 -57.60
C SER A 506 13.77 -16.40 -57.76
N LEU A 507 14.25 -16.46 -59.00
CA LEU A 507 15.39 -17.22 -59.48
C LEU A 507 16.73 -16.54 -59.15
N TYR A 508 17.79 -17.32 -59.40
CA TYR A 508 19.20 -16.98 -59.69
C TYR A 508 20.12 -16.83 -58.47
N LYS A 509 20.91 -17.88 -58.18
CA LYS A 509 22.29 -18.17 -58.69
C LYS A 509 23.33 -17.30 -57.98
N SER A 510 24.15 -17.87 -57.09
CA SER A 510 25.36 -18.68 -57.36
C SER A 510 26.64 -17.85 -57.34
N ALA A 511 27.60 -18.34 -56.53
CA ALA A 511 29.08 -18.28 -56.61
C ALA A 511 29.63 -17.71 -55.29
N ARG A 512 30.21 -18.48 -54.35
CA ARG A 512 31.49 -19.25 -54.37
C ARG A 512 32.68 -18.47 -54.93
N HIS A 513 33.63 -18.15 -54.06
CA HIS A 513 35.09 -18.36 -54.13
C HIS A 513 35.70 -17.70 -52.85
N SER A 514 36.21 -18.46 -51.88
CA SER A 514 37.56 -19.09 -51.79
C SER A 514 38.67 -18.05 -51.58
N ASP A 515 39.23 -17.99 -50.36
CA ASP A 515 40.66 -18.28 -50.06
C ASP A 515 41.45 -16.94 -50.04
N ASP A 516 42.45 -16.61 -49.22
CA ASP A 516 43.38 -17.32 -48.34
C ASP A 516 44.10 -16.28 -47.42
N ASP A 517 44.81 -16.82 -46.41
CA ASP A 517 46.12 -16.38 -45.86
C ASP A 517 46.30 -15.29 -44.75
N GLU A 518 46.82 -15.79 -43.61
CA GLU A 518 48.11 -15.48 -42.92
C GLU A 518 48.52 -14.01 -42.65
N ASP A 519 49.21 -13.57 -41.58
CA ASP A 519 49.82 -14.12 -40.35
C ASP A 519 50.52 -12.92 -39.61
N LYS A 520 50.95 -13.15 -38.35
CA LYS A 520 52.05 -12.52 -37.58
C LYS A 520 51.94 -11.10 -36.96
N SER A 521 51.82 -11.13 -35.63
CA SER A 521 52.90 -10.82 -34.66
C SER A 521 52.90 -9.52 -33.82
N LYS A 522 52.86 -9.75 -32.50
CA LYS A 522 53.70 -9.25 -31.38
C LYS A 522 54.03 -7.75 -31.27
N LYS A 523 53.74 -7.19 -30.08
CA LYS A 523 54.73 -6.56 -29.16
C LYS A 523 54.10 -6.12 -27.82
N THR A 524 54.50 -6.79 -26.74
CA THR A 524 54.78 -6.20 -25.41
C THR A 524 56.18 -5.53 -25.49
N PRO A 525 56.65 -4.62 -24.57
CA PRO A 525 56.74 -4.86 -23.12
C PRO A 525 56.76 -3.65 -22.15
N HIS A 526 56.82 -4.01 -20.86
CA HIS A 526 57.55 -3.38 -19.74
C HIS A 526 56.81 -2.75 -18.55
N ILE A 527 57.07 -3.40 -17.42
CA ILE A 527 56.91 -3.05 -16.00
C ILE A 527 58.13 -2.19 -15.57
N PRO A 528 58.02 -1.31 -14.55
CA PRO A 528 58.69 -1.58 -13.28
C PRO A 528 57.85 -1.26 -12.01
N PRO A 529 58.33 -1.68 -10.82
CA PRO A 529 57.52 -2.00 -9.66
C PRO A 529 57.71 -1.02 -8.48
N HIS A 530 56.93 -1.23 -7.40
CA HIS A 530 57.33 -1.20 -5.98
C HIS A 530 56.32 -0.51 -5.03
N THR A 531 55.74 -1.35 -4.17
CA THR A 531 55.61 -1.20 -2.70
C THR A 531 55.12 0.13 -2.11
N SER A 532 54.02 0.09 -1.36
CA SER A 532 54.08 -0.02 0.10
C SER A 532 52.68 -0.03 0.74
N SER A 533 52.48 -1.01 1.61
CA SER A 533 51.42 -1.07 2.61
C SER A 533 51.59 0.04 3.65
N LEU A 534 50.55 0.80 3.96
CA LEU A 534 50.43 1.45 5.27
C LEU A 534 48.96 1.61 5.64
N GLY A 535 48.50 0.78 6.57
CA GLY A 535 47.23 0.98 7.25
C GLY A 535 47.32 2.20 8.17
N TYR A 536 46.26 3.00 8.20
CA TYR A 536 46.06 4.00 9.23
C TYR A 536 44.76 3.75 10.00
N ARG A 537 45.01 3.38 11.25
CA ARG A 537 44.12 3.34 12.41
C ARG A 537 43.52 4.73 12.62
N THR A 538 42.20 4.87 12.56
CA THR A 538 41.51 6.12 12.90
C THR A 538 41.59 6.33 14.41
N LYS A 539 42.34 7.35 14.83
CA LYS A 539 42.31 7.91 16.19
C LYS A 539 41.18 8.94 16.26
N SER A 540 40.41 8.88 17.35
CA SER A 540 39.51 9.94 17.80
C SER A 540 40.26 11.28 17.92
N PRO A 541 39.68 12.42 17.50
CA PRO A 541 40.20 13.72 17.90
C PRO A 541 39.41 14.23 19.10
N ALA A 542 40.12 14.32 20.25
CA ALA A 542 39.78 15.24 21.30
C ALA A 542 40.34 16.63 20.97
N SER A 543 39.55 17.66 21.29
CA SER A 543 39.89 19.08 21.47
C SER A 543 40.59 19.81 20.31
N ALA A 544 39.81 20.61 19.56
CA ALA A 544 40.27 21.86 18.98
C ALA A 544 39.22 22.94 19.24
N SER A 545 39.60 23.88 20.10
CA SER A 545 38.87 25.10 20.43
C SER A 545 38.74 26.01 19.20
N ALA A 546 37.52 26.14 18.67
CA ALA A 546 37.14 27.22 17.76
C ALA A 546 36.16 28.13 18.50
N VAL A 547 36.41 29.43 18.39
CA VAL A 547 35.82 30.55 19.14
C VAL A 547 34.29 30.51 19.07
N GLY A 548 33.67 29.95 20.10
CA GLY A 548 32.24 29.94 20.30
C GLY A 548 31.75 31.24 20.93
N GLN A 549 30.62 31.74 20.43
CA GLN A 549 29.62 32.20 21.40
C GLN A 549 29.28 30.96 22.23
N GLN A 550 29.72 30.94 23.50
CA GLN A 550 29.28 29.90 24.42
C GLN A 550 27.75 29.86 24.38
N PRO A 551 27.11 28.69 24.20
CA PRO A 551 25.68 28.58 24.33
C PRO A 551 25.30 29.14 25.70
N SER A 552 24.35 30.07 25.70
CA SER A 552 23.80 30.59 26.93
C SER A 552 23.24 29.41 27.73
N SER A 553 23.22 29.46 29.07
CA SER A 553 22.85 28.31 29.93
C SER A 553 21.38 27.83 29.81
N ARG A 554 20.72 28.06 28.67
CA ARG A 554 19.27 27.91 28.44
C ARG A 554 18.88 27.40 27.05
N ASP A 555 19.83 27.21 26.14
CA ASP A 555 19.52 26.62 24.84
C ASP A 555 19.28 25.11 24.99
N VAL A 556 18.20 24.61 24.40
CA VAL A 556 17.91 23.16 24.35
C VAL A 556 18.26 22.67 22.95
N ARG A 557 19.26 21.79 22.85
CA ARG A 557 19.62 21.14 21.60
C ARG A 557 18.74 19.91 21.43
N MET A 558 18.18 19.79 20.24
CA MET A 558 17.18 18.80 19.90
C MET A 558 17.65 18.01 18.68
N TRP A 559 17.49 16.70 18.72
CA TRP A 559 17.60 15.84 17.56
C TRP A 559 16.20 15.35 17.20
N VAL A 560 15.84 15.46 15.92
CA VAL A 560 14.56 15.00 15.39
C VAL A 560 14.84 14.11 14.20
N GLY A 561 14.30 12.91 14.20
CA GLY A 561 14.47 11.96 13.11
C GLY A 561 13.20 11.24 12.72
N THR A 562 13.22 10.70 11.51
CA THR A 562 12.20 9.82 10.98
C THR A 562 12.83 8.64 10.26
N TRP A 563 12.20 7.48 10.36
CA TRP A 563 12.63 6.29 9.64
C TRP A 563 11.45 5.42 9.18
N ASN A 564 11.24 5.38 7.87
CA ASN A 564 10.39 4.37 7.25
C ASN A 564 11.19 3.05 7.10
N MET A 565 10.79 2.02 7.85
CA MET A 565 11.51 0.72 7.86
C MET A 565 11.09 -0.21 6.71
N GLY A 566 10.08 0.15 5.92
CA GLY A 566 9.67 -0.64 4.76
C GLY A 566 9.19 -2.05 5.15
N SER A 567 9.63 -3.08 4.42
CA SER A 567 9.25 -4.48 4.68
C SER A 567 10.20 -5.24 5.63
N ALA A 568 11.24 -4.59 6.15
CA ALA A 568 12.24 -5.24 7.00
C ALA A 568 12.55 -4.37 8.22
N ASP A 569 12.19 -4.87 9.41
CA ASP A 569 12.54 -4.24 10.68
C ASP A 569 13.90 -4.78 11.19
N PRO A 570 14.99 -3.98 11.19
CA PRO A 570 16.29 -4.44 11.65
C PRO A 570 16.37 -4.69 13.16
N PHE A 571 15.34 -4.32 13.92
CA PHE A 571 15.29 -4.46 15.38
C PHE A 571 14.32 -5.55 15.86
N ASP A 572 13.79 -6.37 14.96
CA ASP A 572 12.83 -7.43 15.32
C ASP A 572 13.46 -8.51 16.24
N ASP A 573 14.76 -8.80 16.09
CA ASP A 573 15.47 -9.72 17.00
C ASP A 573 16.04 -8.99 18.23
N VAL A 574 15.51 -9.33 19.41
CA VAL A 574 15.94 -8.80 20.72
C VAL A 574 17.44 -9.01 20.99
N ARG A 575 18.08 -10.04 20.42
CA ARG A 575 19.53 -10.27 20.59
C ARG A 575 20.37 -9.23 19.85
N VAL A 576 19.90 -8.78 18.68
CA VAL A 576 20.52 -7.73 17.86
C VAL A 576 20.43 -6.38 18.58
N ILE A 577 19.32 -6.10 19.30
CA ILE A 577 19.14 -4.87 20.10
C ILE A 577 20.24 -4.72 21.16
N ILE A 578 20.65 -5.81 21.82
CA ILE A 578 21.58 -5.74 22.95
C ILE A 578 23.03 -5.56 22.50
N ASN A 579 23.43 -6.25 21.42
CA ASN A 579 24.82 -6.37 20.99
C ASN A 579 25.19 -5.48 19.79
N ASP A 580 24.28 -5.29 18.83
CA ASP A 580 24.60 -4.68 17.52
C ASP A 580 23.97 -3.29 17.32
N SER A 581 23.04 -2.87 18.18
CA SER A 581 22.37 -1.56 18.12
C SER A 581 23.34 -0.37 18.08
N LYS A 582 24.51 -0.48 18.70
CA LYS A 582 25.55 0.57 18.66
C LYS A 582 26.09 0.78 17.25
N ALA A 583 26.41 -0.29 16.53
CA ALA A 583 26.94 -0.20 15.16
C ALA A 583 25.90 0.39 14.20
N MET A 584 24.61 0.12 14.45
CA MET A 584 23.50 0.63 13.64
C MET A 584 23.21 2.11 13.92
N LEU A 585 22.99 2.47 15.19
CA LEU A 585 22.48 3.79 15.55
C LEU A 585 23.54 4.88 15.55
N GLN A 586 24.85 4.56 15.64
CA GLN A 586 25.91 5.58 15.73
C GLN A 586 25.95 6.58 14.57
N ASN A 587 25.54 6.17 13.36
CA ASN A 587 25.54 7.04 12.17
C ASN A 587 24.25 7.85 12.03
N PHE A 588 23.19 7.46 12.73
CA PHE A 588 21.87 8.10 12.65
C PHE A 588 21.59 8.98 13.88
N LEU A 589 22.04 8.55 15.05
CA LEU A 589 21.69 9.09 16.34
C LEU A 589 22.96 9.55 17.09
N PRO A 590 23.42 10.80 16.88
CA PRO A 590 24.55 11.36 17.63
C PRO A 590 24.18 11.61 19.11
N HIS A 591 25.12 11.39 20.04
CA HIS A 591 24.96 11.78 21.45
C HIS A 591 25.09 13.30 21.67
N GLY A 592 24.66 13.78 22.82
CA GLY A 592 24.91 15.16 23.28
C GLY A 592 23.79 16.16 23.01
N TYR A 593 22.58 15.69 22.70
CA TYR A 593 21.37 16.51 22.64
C TYR A 593 20.55 16.33 23.92
N GLU A 594 19.79 17.33 24.33
CA GLU A 594 18.92 17.23 25.52
C GLU A 594 17.57 16.58 25.22
N LEU A 595 17.10 16.64 23.96
CA LEU A 595 15.80 16.10 23.55
C LEU A 595 15.94 15.37 22.21
N TYR A 596 15.45 14.14 22.15
CA TYR A 596 15.40 13.31 20.95
C TYR A 596 13.95 12.98 20.62
N VAL A 597 13.55 13.13 19.36
CA VAL A 597 12.22 12.73 18.87
C VAL A 597 12.41 11.85 17.64
N LEU A 598 11.89 10.63 17.68
CA LEU A 598 11.98 9.67 16.58
C LEU A 598 10.59 9.26 16.12
N GLY A 599 10.26 9.56 14.87
CA GLY A 599 9.10 9.03 14.17
C GLY A 599 9.44 7.77 13.36
N ILE A 600 8.54 6.80 13.32
CA ILE A 600 8.72 5.56 12.55
C ILE A 600 7.49 5.30 11.70
N GLN A 601 7.69 4.80 10.49
CA GLN A 601 6.63 4.37 9.57
C GLN A 601 6.93 2.96 9.09
N ASP A 602 5.87 2.21 8.83
CA ASP A 602 5.96 0.84 8.34
C ASP A 602 6.76 -0.11 9.23
N GLY A 603 6.99 0.26 10.50
CA GLY A 603 7.65 -0.58 11.49
C GLY A 603 6.80 -1.79 11.84
N ILE A 604 7.47 -2.91 12.09
CA ILE A 604 6.86 -4.18 12.54
C ILE A 604 6.82 -4.21 14.07
N SER A 605 7.84 -3.68 14.74
CA SER A 605 7.96 -3.64 16.20
C SER A 605 8.37 -2.26 16.73
N GLU A 606 8.07 -2.01 18.01
CA GLU A 606 8.56 -0.83 18.75
C GLU A 606 9.98 -1.02 19.32
N ASN A 607 10.64 -2.14 19.00
CA ASN A 607 11.93 -2.53 19.57
C ASN A 607 13.04 -1.52 19.31
N VAL A 608 12.99 -0.84 18.17
CA VAL A 608 13.80 0.33 17.85
C VAL A 608 13.82 1.40 18.95
N TYR A 609 12.70 1.68 19.62
CA TYR A 609 12.67 2.66 20.71
C TYR A 609 13.44 2.18 21.93
N LEU A 610 13.42 0.87 22.22
CA LEU A 610 14.24 0.24 23.26
C LEU A 610 15.73 0.28 22.88
N ALA A 611 16.05 0.03 21.61
CA ALA A 611 17.41 0.11 21.09
C ALA A 611 17.98 1.54 21.22
N VAL A 612 17.17 2.54 20.88
CA VAL A 612 17.51 3.97 21.02
C VAL A 612 17.75 4.33 22.48
N GLU A 613 16.86 3.94 23.40
CA GLU A 613 17.05 4.21 24.83
C GLU A 613 18.33 3.58 25.39
N ALA A 614 18.59 2.32 25.03
CA ALA A 614 19.80 1.60 25.42
C ALA A 614 21.06 2.27 24.85
N TYR A 615 21.02 2.70 23.58
CA TYR A 615 22.13 3.38 22.93
C TYR A 615 22.42 4.76 23.53
N LEU A 616 21.39 5.57 23.78
CA LEU A 616 21.55 6.90 24.37
C LEU A 616 22.16 6.83 25.77
N ASN A 617 21.79 5.81 26.57
CA ASN A 617 22.36 5.60 27.91
C ASN A 617 23.75 4.95 27.90
N ARG A 618 24.27 4.50 26.74
CA ARG A 618 25.66 4.04 26.53
C ARG A 618 26.52 5.17 25.96
N ASN A 619 26.53 6.33 26.63
CA ASN A 619 27.33 7.49 26.22
C ASN A 619 28.56 7.71 27.10
N ASP A 620 29.62 8.23 26.51
CA ASP A 620 30.90 8.47 27.19
C ASP A 620 30.84 9.65 28.19
N GLN A 621 29.80 10.49 28.11
CA GLN A 621 29.63 11.67 28.94
C GLN A 621 28.91 11.38 30.27
N GLY A 622 28.42 10.15 30.48
CA GLY A 622 27.66 9.77 31.69
C GLY A 622 26.29 10.44 31.81
N MET A 623 25.77 11.02 30.73
CA MET A 623 24.44 11.63 30.69
C MET A 623 23.38 10.54 30.77
N ARG A 624 22.27 10.81 31.46
CA ARG A 624 21.16 9.85 31.58
C ARG A 624 19.97 10.31 30.75
N TYR A 625 19.41 9.38 29.99
CA TYR A 625 18.27 9.60 29.11
C TYR A 625 17.09 8.74 29.53
N TYR A 626 15.88 9.27 29.37
CA TYR A 626 14.63 8.59 29.68
C TYR A 626 13.68 8.64 28.48
N ARG A 627 13.03 7.51 28.13
CA ARG A 627 11.85 7.53 27.26
C ARG A 627 10.69 8.20 28.01
N LEU A 628 10.09 9.22 27.40
CA LEU A 628 8.91 9.90 27.95
C LEU A 628 7.70 8.99 27.81
N GLU A 629 7.00 8.73 28.91
CA GLU A 629 5.77 7.95 28.91
C GLU A 629 4.61 8.79 28.35
N LEU A 630 4.03 8.35 27.24
CA LEU A 630 2.96 9.06 26.51
C LEU A 630 1.56 8.68 27.02
N LYS A 631 1.38 8.70 28.35
CA LYS A 631 0.08 8.51 29.02
C LYS A 631 -0.63 9.85 29.24
N ASN A 632 -1.86 9.97 28.77
CA ASN A 632 -2.63 11.20 28.86
C ASN A 632 -3.32 11.33 30.22
N SER A 633 -2.95 12.33 31.03
CA SER A 633 -3.68 12.63 32.28
C SER A 633 -5.09 13.21 32.03
N ASP A 634 -5.98 13.12 33.02
CA ASP A 634 -7.36 13.67 33.07
C ASP A 634 -7.49 15.20 32.90
N PHE A 635 -6.40 15.89 32.55
CA PHE A 635 -6.25 17.32 32.58
C PHE A 635 -7.26 18.11 31.70
N MET A 636 -7.93 17.47 30.73
CA MET A 636 -9.06 18.07 29.99
C MET A 636 -10.23 17.08 29.83
N ALA A 637 -11.18 17.16 30.76
CA ALA A 637 -12.29 16.23 30.98
C ALA A 637 -13.52 16.38 30.06
N SER A 638 -13.38 16.82 28.80
CA SER A 638 -14.55 17.01 27.91
C SER A 638 -14.60 16.13 26.65
N HIS A 639 -13.68 15.17 26.48
CA HIS A 639 -13.72 14.24 25.35
C HIS A 639 -14.18 12.85 25.80
N THR A 640 -15.46 12.56 25.58
CA THR A 640 -16.16 11.33 26.01
C THR A 640 -15.77 10.04 25.29
N ASN A 641 -14.71 10.01 24.47
CA ASN A 641 -14.46 8.87 23.58
C ASN A 641 -13.09 8.17 23.72
N GLN A 642 -12.20 8.60 24.62
CA GLN A 642 -10.90 7.92 24.81
C GLN A 642 -10.52 7.84 26.29
N SER A 643 -10.15 6.63 26.73
CA SER A 643 -9.73 6.37 28.12
C SER A 643 -8.44 7.14 28.45
N PRO A 644 -8.35 7.79 29.62
CA PRO A 644 -7.12 8.43 30.12
C PRO A 644 -5.91 7.47 30.16
N ASP A 645 -6.17 6.18 30.36
CA ASP A 645 -5.12 5.17 30.57
C ASP A 645 -4.51 4.58 29.28
N LEU A 646 -4.93 5.02 28.10
CA LEU A 646 -4.35 4.51 26.85
C LEU A 646 -2.96 5.14 26.61
N VAL A 647 -1.93 4.29 26.45
CA VAL A 647 -0.64 4.72 25.88
C VAL A 647 -0.87 4.92 24.38
N ILE A 648 -0.70 6.15 23.89
CA ILE A 648 -0.98 6.49 22.50
C ILE A 648 0.27 7.06 21.85
N ASP A 649 1.13 6.18 21.34
CA ASP A 649 2.33 6.54 20.60
C ASP A 649 2.39 5.95 19.19
N ALA A 650 1.38 5.15 18.80
CA ALA A 650 1.34 4.48 17.50
C ALA A 650 -0.06 4.34 16.87
N VAL A 651 -0.12 4.58 15.56
CA VAL A 651 -1.21 4.17 14.68
C VAL A 651 -0.87 2.84 14.01
N HIS A 652 -1.63 1.81 14.32
CA HIS A 652 -1.49 0.47 13.70
C HIS A 652 -2.44 0.28 12.51
N GLY A 653 -1.95 -0.34 11.43
CA GLY A 653 -2.72 -0.71 10.24
C GLY A 653 -1.97 -1.65 9.28
N ARG A 654 -2.70 -2.38 8.42
CA ARG A 654 -2.08 -3.24 7.39
C ARG A 654 -1.71 -2.35 6.19
N GLY A 655 -0.41 -2.19 5.91
CA GLY A 655 0.07 -1.40 4.76
C GLY A 655 -0.23 -2.08 3.42
N ASN A 656 0.12 -1.44 2.30
CA ASN A 656 -0.11 -1.96 0.95
C ASN A 656 0.55 -3.34 0.73
N GLY A 657 -0.21 -4.43 0.92
CA GLY A 657 0.13 -5.76 0.38
C GLY A 657 0.85 -6.76 1.29
N VAL A 658 0.88 -6.58 2.61
CA VAL A 658 1.39 -7.63 3.54
C VAL A 658 0.23 -8.21 4.33
N PHE A 659 -0.14 -9.46 4.04
CA PHE A 659 -1.25 -10.16 4.71
C PHE A 659 -0.87 -10.57 6.15
N THR A 660 0.41 -10.88 6.40
CA THR A 660 0.88 -11.61 7.58
C THR A 660 1.36 -10.79 8.79
N SER A 661 1.55 -9.46 8.68
CA SER A 661 2.07 -8.61 9.77
C SER A 661 1.42 -7.22 9.85
N THR A 662 0.95 -6.82 11.04
CA THR A 662 0.45 -5.45 11.28
C THR A 662 1.64 -4.50 11.36
N LYS A 663 1.64 -3.45 10.54
CA LYS A 663 2.66 -2.39 10.59
C LYS A 663 2.11 -1.19 11.36
N PHE A 664 2.98 -0.33 11.87
CA PHE A 664 2.55 0.89 12.55
C PHE A 664 3.30 2.15 12.12
N THR A 665 2.67 3.29 12.37
CA THR A 665 3.26 4.62 12.33
C THR A 665 3.29 5.13 13.76
N GLY A 666 4.46 5.36 14.34
CA GLY A 666 4.58 5.75 15.74
C GLY A 666 5.59 6.85 16.00
N ILE A 667 5.66 7.32 17.24
CA ILE A 667 6.60 8.37 17.65
C ILE A 667 7.07 8.14 19.10
N ALA A 668 8.36 8.29 19.34
CA ALA A 668 8.92 8.26 20.69
C ALA A 668 9.71 9.53 20.99
N VAL A 669 9.68 9.94 22.26
CA VAL A 669 10.41 11.09 22.79
C VAL A 669 11.36 10.62 23.88
N PHE A 670 12.62 11.02 23.81
CA PHE A 670 13.63 10.76 24.83
C PHE A 670 14.22 12.07 25.30
N TYR A 671 14.41 12.22 26.61
CA TYR A 671 14.95 13.46 27.17
C TYR A 671 16.09 13.17 28.14
N CYS A 672 17.04 14.10 28.18
CA CYS A 672 18.15 14.07 29.11
C CYS A 672 17.68 14.49 30.51
N ALA A 673 18.24 13.87 31.53
CA ALA A 673 18.01 14.20 32.94
C ALA A 673 18.21 15.70 33.25
N SER A 674 19.07 16.40 32.49
CA SER A 674 19.33 17.84 32.65
C SER A 674 18.10 18.73 32.40
N ILE A 675 17.14 18.28 31.60
CA ILE A 675 15.91 19.03 31.28
C ILE A 675 14.66 18.43 31.92
N GLN A 676 14.78 17.39 32.76
CA GLN A 676 13.64 16.69 33.36
C GLN A 676 12.66 17.61 34.08
N ALA A 677 13.15 18.62 34.81
CA ALA A 677 12.30 19.58 35.52
C ALA A 677 11.59 20.58 34.59
N ASN A 678 12.01 20.67 33.33
CA ASN A 678 11.58 21.66 32.35
C ASN A 678 10.89 21.04 31.13
N ILE A 679 10.64 19.72 31.12
CA ILE A 679 9.89 19.04 30.06
C ILE A 679 8.63 18.43 30.65
N LYS A 680 7.49 18.67 29.99
CA LYS A 680 6.20 18.11 30.39
C LYS A 680 5.40 17.67 29.16
N LEU A 681 4.84 16.47 29.20
CA LEU A 681 3.83 16.04 28.25
C LEU A 681 2.55 16.87 28.44
N ILE A 682 2.08 17.53 27.38
CA ILE A 682 0.76 18.16 27.36
C ILE A 682 -0.27 17.10 27.02
N ARG A 683 -0.10 16.46 25.86
CA ARG A 683 -0.96 15.38 25.37
C ARG A 683 -0.29 14.65 24.20
N ALA A 684 -0.58 13.37 24.04
CA ALA A 684 -0.28 12.60 22.84
C ALA A 684 -1.57 12.07 22.21
N GLY A 685 -1.54 11.78 20.92
CA GLY A 685 -2.68 11.11 20.31
C GLY A 685 -2.52 10.77 18.85
N THR A 686 -3.52 10.07 18.32
CA THR A 686 -3.49 9.47 16.98
C THR A 686 -4.69 9.89 16.15
N HIS A 687 -4.51 9.94 14.84
CA HIS A 687 -5.60 9.96 13.87
C HIS A 687 -5.34 8.89 12.82
N LYS A 688 -6.29 7.95 12.66
CA LYS A 688 -6.24 6.90 11.64
C LYS A 688 -7.17 7.27 10.49
N PHE A 689 -6.70 7.10 9.25
CA PHE A 689 -7.61 7.16 8.09
C PHE A 689 -8.40 5.86 7.97
N LYS A 690 -9.45 5.86 7.12
CA LYS A 690 -10.28 4.67 6.88
C LYS A 690 -9.42 3.52 6.36
N LEU A 691 -9.78 2.28 6.71
CA LEU A 691 -9.03 1.05 6.37
C LEU A 691 -8.79 0.87 4.86
N THR A 692 -9.58 1.54 4.01
CA THR A 692 -9.45 1.52 2.55
C THR A 692 -8.43 2.53 1.99
N SER A 693 -7.86 3.40 2.82
CA SER A 693 -6.79 4.31 2.43
C SER A 693 -5.45 3.58 2.51
N GLY A 694 -4.57 3.80 1.52
CA GLY A 694 -3.18 3.34 1.55
C GLY A 694 -2.32 4.06 2.60
N SER A 695 -2.88 5.02 3.35
CA SER A 695 -2.25 5.74 4.45
C SER A 695 -2.69 5.17 5.81
N LYS A 696 -1.75 5.04 6.74
CA LYS A 696 -2.05 4.64 8.12
C LYS A 696 -2.62 5.78 8.95
N GLY A 697 -2.27 7.02 8.63
CA GLY A 697 -2.63 8.21 9.41
C GLY A 697 -1.40 8.86 10.05
N GLY A 698 -1.59 9.43 11.25
CA GLY A 698 -0.52 10.10 11.97
C GLY A 698 -0.69 10.09 13.48
N VAL A 699 0.42 10.32 14.16
CA VAL A 699 0.55 10.48 15.61
C VAL A 699 1.08 11.86 15.92
N ALA A 700 0.67 12.43 17.04
CA ALA A 700 1.17 13.71 17.52
C ALA A 700 1.50 13.66 19.01
N VAL A 701 2.55 14.37 19.39
CA VAL A 701 2.95 14.59 20.79
C VAL A 701 3.14 16.09 21.00
N ALA A 702 2.34 16.67 21.88
CA ALA A 702 2.48 18.05 22.34
C ALA A 702 3.26 18.08 23.66
N LEU A 703 4.36 18.82 23.67
CA LEU A 703 5.26 18.99 24.81
C LEU A 703 5.31 20.45 25.23
N MET A 704 5.52 20.69 26.52
CA MET A 704 5.97 21.96 27.06
C MET A 704 7.44 21.80 27.44
N VAL A 705 8.31 22.58 26.79
CA VAL A 705 9.74 22.66 27.10
C VAL A 705 10.00 24.07 27.63
N TYR A 706 10.36 24.19 28.90
CA TYR A 706 10.31 25.42 29.68
C TYR A 706 8.91 26.07 29.61
N ASN A 707 8.80 27.23 28.96
CA ASN A 707 7.54 27.96 28.77
C ASN A 707 7.07 27.91 27.30
N THR A 708 7.64 27.01 26.49
CA THR A 708 7.36 26.90 25.06
C THR A 708 6.60 25.62 24.77
N THR A 709 5.48 25.72 24.05
CA THR A 709 4.73 24.55 23.57
C THR A 709 5.19 24.13 22.18
N ILE A 710 5.51 22.85 22.01
CA ILE A 710 5.99 22.28 20.75
C ILE A 710 5.15 21.03 20.43
N ALA A 711 4.56 20.98 19.24
CA ALA A 711 3.89 19.78 18.74
C ALA A 711 4.77 19.06 17.72
N PHE A 712 5.06 17.79 17.98
CA PHE A 712 5.69 16.88 17.04
C PHE A 712 4.62 16.03 16.37
N VAL A 713 4.65 15.93 15.06
CA VAL A 713 3.75 15.08 14.28
C VAL A 713 4.58 14.10 13.51
N ASN A 714 4.23 12.81 13.60
CA ASN A 714 4.74 11.81 12.68
C ASN A 714 3.58 11.21 11.85
N CYS A 715 3.75 11.10 10.54
CA CYS A 715 2.71 10.54 9.67
C CYS A 715 3.26 9.62 8.57
N HIS A 716 2.34 8.87 7.96
CA HIS A 716 2.58 8.09 6.75
C HIS A 716 1.43 8.34 5.78
N LEU A 717 1.66 9.14 4.73
CA LEU A 717 0.65 9.54 3.75
C LEU A 717 0.53 8.55 2.59
N GLU A 718 -0.53 8.65 1.78
CA GLU A 718 -0.72 7.79 0.61
C GLU A 718 0.06 8.30 -0.62
N THR A 719 0.45 7.40 -1.53
CA THR A 719 1.32 7.69 -2.68
C THR A 719 0.59 7.89 -4.03
N ARG A 720 -0.74 7.74 -4.09
CA ARG A 720 -1.46 7.57 -5.37
C ARG A 720 -1.97 8.86 -6.02
N ASP A 721 -2.34 9.87 -5.23
CA ASP A 721 -2.98 11.09 -5.73
C ASP A 721 -2.55 12.32 -4.91
N ASP A 722 -2.01 13.33 -5.59
CA ASP A 722 -1.56 14.59 -4.98
C ASP A 722 -2.74 15.38 -4.36
N ALA A 723 -3.93 15.35 -4.98
CA ALA A 723 -5.10 16.03 -4.44
C ALA A 723 -5.57 15.36 -3.14
N TYR A 724 -5.64 14.03 -3.15
CA TYR A 724 -5.98 13.25 -1.97
C TYR A 724 -4.93 13.39 -0.85
N ARG A 725 -3.63 13.42 -1.17
CA ARG A 725 -2.57 13.68 -0.18
C ARG A 725 -2.75 15.04 0.50
N ARG A 726 -3.10 16.08 -0.26
CA ARG A 726 -3.40 17.42 0.30
C ARG A 726 -4.60 17.38 1.25
N GLU A 727 -5.65 16.65 0.90
CA GLU A 727 -6.82 16.43 1.78
C GLU A 727 -6.41 15.71 3.08
N GLN A 728 -5.56 14.68 2.98
CA GLN A 728 -5.01 13.96 4.14
C GLN A 728 -4.20 14.89 5.05
N ILE A 729 -3.34 15.74 4.50
CA ILE A 729 -2.55 16.72 5.25
C ILE A 729 -3.46 17.68 6.01
N GLN A 730 -4.46 18.26 5.33
CA GLN A 730 -5.42 19.16 5.95
C GLN A 730 -6.23 18.48 7.06
N SER A 731 -6.67 17.25 6.81
CA SER A 731 -7.40 16.43 7.78
C SER A 731 -6.55 16.09 9.00
N LEU A 732 -5.27 15.71 8.82
CA LEU A 732 -4.34 15.45 9.93
C LEU A 732 -4.06 16.71 10.74
N ASN A 733 -3.79 17.84 10.08
CA ASN A 733 -3.50 19.09 10.76
C ASN A 733 -4.68 19.52 11.66
N ALA A 734 -5.91 19.36 11.18
CA ALA A 734 -7.12 19.66 11.94
C ALA A 734 -7.40 18.60 13.04
N SER A 735 -7.39 17.32 12.68
CA SER A 735 -7.77 16.22 13.57
C SER A 735 -6.75 16.02 14.69
N LEU A 736 -5.45 16.03 14.39
CA LEU A 736 -4.42 15.94 15.43
C LEU A 736 -4.40 17.21 16.28
N GLY A 737 -4.63 18.39 15.69
CA GLY A 737 -4.83 19.64 16.45
C GLY A 737 -5.97 19.53 17.47
N ALA A 738 -7.07 18.88 17.07
CA ALA A 738 -8.19 18.62 17.95
C ALA A 738 -7.89 17.57 19.04
N VAL A 739 -7.06 16.58 18.72
CA VAL A 739 -6.68 15.51 19.65
C VAL A 739 -5.72 16.03 20.71
N VAL A 740 -4.59 16.65 20.32
CA VAL A 740 -3.53 17.07 21.25
C VAL A 740 -3.71 18.47 21.83
N GLY A 741 -4.66 19.24 21.29
CA GLY A 741 -4.96 20.60 21.69
C GLY A 741 -6.46 20.83 21.87
N HIS A 742 -6.92 22.00 21.44
CA HIS A 742 -8.32 22.41 21.50
C HIS A 742 -9.04 22.04 20.19
N PRO A 743 -10.25 21.45 20.22
CA PRO A 743 -10.92 20.80 19.08
C PRO A 743 -11.22 21.70 17.88
N LEU A 744 -11.31 23.02 18.10
CA LEU A 744 -11.60 23.98 17.03
C LEU A 744 -10.37 24.57 16.35
N PHE A 745 -9.17 24.16 16.73
CA PHE A 745 -7.94 24.69 16.18
C PHE A 745 -7.08 23.57 15.61
N ASP A 746 -6.43 23.86 14.49
CA ASP A 746 -5.39 23.00 13.94
C ASP A 746 -4.08 23.21 14.71
N LEU A 747 -3.04 22.44 14.40
CA LEU A 747 -1.78 22.48 15.14
C LEU A 747 -1.08 23.84 15.02
N THR A 748 -1.05 24.43 13.82
CA THR A 748 -0.27 25.64 13.53
C THR A 748 -0.81 26.89 14.22
N LYS A 749 -2.06 26.85 14.71
CA LYS A 749 -2.73 27.98 15.39
C LYS A 749 -2.62 27.96 16.91
N GLN A 750 -2.12 26.90 17.53
CA GLN A 750 -2.18 26.76 18.99
C GLN A 750 -0.88 26.28 19.66
N PHE A 751 0.15 25.96 18.88
CA PHE A 751 1.48 25.62 19.41
C PHE A 751 2.52 26.65 18.93
N HIS A 752 3.51 26.97 19.79
CA HIS A 752 4.56 27.94 19.43
C HIS A 752 5.38 27.45 18.25
N HIS A 753 5.71 26.17 18.28
CA HIS A 753 6.42 25.47 17.22
C HIS A 753 5.69 24.16 16.88
N VAL A 754 5.64 23.84 15.60
CA VAL A 754 5.12 22.57 15.08
C VAL A 754 6.22 21.94 14.24
N VAL A 755 6.57 20.70 14.51
CA VAL A 755 7.57 19.93 13.76
C VAL A 755 6.87 18.72 13.15
N TRP A 756 6.75 18.71 11.83
CA TRP A 756 6.21 17.59 11.07
C TRP A 756 7.35 16.71 10.58
N VAL A 757 7.24 15.42 10.84
CA VAL A 757 8.14 14.39 10.34
C VAL A 757 7.37 13.24 9.73
N GLY A 758 8.05 12.44 8.93
CA GLY A 758 7.51 11.17 8.45
C GLY A 758 7.56 11.00 6.95
N ASP A 759 6.85 9.97 6.49
CA ASP A 759 6.69 9.67 5.08
C ASP A 759 5.56 10.53 4.51
N LEU A 760 5.96 11.66 3.93
CA LEU A 760 5.08 12.62 3.29
C LEU A 760 4.84 12.29 1.81
N THR A 761 5.41 11.20 1.29
CA THR A 761 5.22 10.68 -0.08
C THR A 761 5.46 11.67 -1.23
N TYR A 762 6.21 12.75 -1.01
CA TYR A 762 6.61 13.66 -2.07
C TYR A 762 7.62 13.00 -3.03
N ARG A 763 7.45 13.29 -4.32
CA ARG A 763 8.21 12.70 -5.42
C ARG A 763 8.89 13.78 -6.25
N ILE A 764 9.93 13.38 -6.98
CA ILE A 764 10.47 14.19 -8.07
C ILE A 764 9.46 14.18 -9.21
N VAL A 765 9.02 15.37 -9.63
CA VAL A 765 8.03 15.56 -10.68
C VAL A 765 8.70 15.87 -12.01
N VAL A 766 7.98 15.64 -13.12
CA VAL A 766 8.35 16.04 -14.50
C VAL A 766 9.54 15.29 -15.11
N LEU A 767 10.43 14.69 -14.32
CA LEU A 767 11.62 13.99 -14.82
C LEU A 767 11.46 12.47 -14.90
N GLU A 768 11.93 11.91 -16.01
CA GLU A 768 12.10 10.46 -16.18
C GLU A 768 13.17 9.91 -15.22
N PRO A 769 13.03 8.66 -14.72
CA PRO A 769 13.95 8.09 -13.73
C PRO A 769 15.42 8.10 -14.16
N GLN A 770 15.70 7.86 -15.44
CA GLN A 770 17.08 7.86 -15.95
C GLN A 770 17.72 9.26 -15.94
N VAL A 771 16.91 10.31 -16.14
CA VAL A 771 17.38 11.70 -16.03
C VAL A 771 17.74 12.01 -14.58
N VAL A 772 16.92 11.56 -13.63
CA VAL A 772 17.20 11.73 -12.20
C VAL A 772 18.52 11.04 -11.80
N LEU A 773 18.73 9.78 -12.20
CA LEU A 773 19.98 9.07 -11.90
C LEU A 773 21.21 9.75 -12.53
N THR A 774 21.06 10.29 -13.75
CA THR A 774 22.12 11.05 -14.41
C THR A 774 22.43 12.34 -13.65
N MET A 775 21.42 13.10 -13.21
CA MET A 775 21.64 14.31 -12.42
C MET A 775 22.31 14.02 -11.06
N LEU A 776 21.96 12.90 -10.42
CA LEU A 776 22.65 12.47 -9.19
C LEU A 776 24.13 12.16 -9.45
N LYS A 777 24.43 11.46 -10.55
CA LYS A 777 25.81 11.19 -10.98
C LYS A 777 26.63 12.47 -11.15
N GLU A 778 26.03 13.50 -11.75
CA GLU A 778 26.69 14.79 -12.01
C GLU A 778 26.71 15.72 -10.77
N GLY A 779 26.29 15.25 -9.59
CA GLY A 779 26.29 16.04 -8.35
C GLY A 779 25.20 17.12 -8.28
N LEU A 780 24.18 17.06 -9.15
CA LEU A 780 23.12 18.07 -9.28
C LEU A 780 21.93 17.80 -8.33
N SER A 781 22.17 17.23 -7.14
CA SER A 781 21.12 16.88 -6.18
C SER A 781 20.35 18.11 -5.66
N VAL A 782 21.04 19.25 -5.52
CA VAL A 782 20.42 20.52 -5.10
C VAL A 782 19.46 21.04 -6.18
N ASP A 783 19.85 20.99 -7.45
CA ASP A 783 18.98 21.38 -8.57
C ASP A 783 17.75 20.46 -8.68
N LEU A 784 17.94 19.15 -8.49
CA LEU A 784 16.82 18.20 -8.45
C LEU A 784 15.79 18.61 -7.39
N HIS A 785 16.26 19.01 -6.20
CA HIS A 785 15.40 19.41 -5.10
C HIS A 785 14.70 20.74 -5.39
N ASP A 786 15.45 21.80 -5.71
CA ASP A 786 14.89 23.16 -5.77
C ASP A 786 13.91 23.36 -6.93
N LYS A 787 14.06 22.57 -8.01
CA LYS A 787 13.27 22.73 -9.24
C LYS A 787 12.23 21.64 -9.47
N PHE A 788 12.48 20.42 -9.01
CA PHE A 788 11.67 19.25 -9.38
C PHE A 788 11.05 18.52 -8.20
N ASP A 789 11.23 18.97 -6.96
CA ASP A 789 10.54 18.40 -5.80
C ASP A 789 9.08 18.87 -5.72
N GLY A 790 8.14 17.93 -5.70
CA GLY A 790 6.70 18.22 -5.56
C GLY A 790 6.33 19.00 -4.28
N LEU A 791 7.13 18.93 -3.21
CA LEU A 791 6.87 19.69 -1.97
C LEU A 791 6.98 21.20 -2.17
N VAL A 792 7.81 21.66 -3.12
CA VAL A 792 8.05 23.08 -3.36
C VAL A 792 6.75 23.82 -3.70
N ALA A 793 5.83 23.17 -4.42
CA ALA A 793 4.53 23.76 -4.75
C ALA A 793 3.63 23.90 -3.51
N ASP A 794 3.61 22.90 -2.63
CA ASP A 794 2.73 22.85 -1.47
C ASP A 794 3.20 23.73 -0.30
N ARG A 795 4.42 24.28 -0.35
CA ARG A 795 4.94 25.27 0.61
C ARG A 795 4.74 26.73 0.18
N ARG A 796 4.31 26.99 -1.05
CA ARG A 796 4.02 28.35 -1.56
C ARG A 796 2.66 28.86 -1.04
N GLU A 797 2.36 30.12 -1.34
CA GLU A 797 1.08 30.76 -0.99
C GLU A 797 -0.12 29.94 -1.49
N ASN A 798 -1.10 29.69 -0.62
CA ASN A 798 -2.25 28.78 -0.80
C ASN A 798 -1.92 27.27 -0.82
N GLY A 799 -0.69 26.88 -0.52
CA GLY A 799 -0.28 25.48 -0.37
C GLY A 799 -0.69 24.88 0.99
N VAL A 800 -0.80 23.55 1.06
CA VAL A 800 -1.19 22.86 2.32
C VAL A 800 -0.14 22.96 3.44
N PHE A 801 1.11 23.26 3.09
CA PHE A 801 2.22 23.55 4.00
C PHE A 801 2.63 25.02 3.95
N GLU A 802 1.71 25.92 3.60
CA GLU A 802 1.98 27.35 3.69
C GLU A 802 2.45 27.74 5.11
N GLY A 803 3.53 28.53 5.18
CA GLY A 803 4.17 28.94 6.43
C GLY A 803 5.12 27.89 7.05
N PHE A 804 5.17 26.65 6.52
CA PHE A 804 6.19 25.68 6.92
C PHE A 804 7.52 25.92 6.20
N THR A 805 8.59 25.73 6.94
CA THR A 805 9.97 25.78 6.46
C THR A 805 10.61 24.40 6.56
N GLU A 806 11.39 24.05 5.54
CA GLU A 806 12.25 22.88 5.58
C GLU A 806 13.70 23.34 5.81
N PRO A 807 14.47 22.69 6.70
CA PRO A 807 15.89 22.98 6.84
C PRO A 807 16.65 22.82 5.51
N HIS A 808 17.73 23.58 5.35
CA HIS A 808 18.61 23.47 4.19
C HIS A 808 19.28 22.10 4.21
N LYS A 809 19.13 21.36 3.12
CA LYS A 809 19.66 20.00 2.99
C LYS A 809 21.19 20.00 3.00
N PHE A 810 21.77 19.08 3.77
CA PHE A 810 23.19 18.79 3.66
C PHE A 810 23.50 18.20 2.26
N PRO A 811 24.73 18.33 1.73
CA PRO A 811 25.03 17.89 0.37
C PRO A 811 24.82 16.39 0.09
N ASP A 812 24.79 15.56 1.13
CA ASP A 812 24.51 14.12 1.04
C ASP A 812 23.02 13.77 1.22
N PHE A 813 22.12 14.76 1.21
CA PHE A 813 20.68 14.54 1.30
C PHE A 813 20.11 14.02 -0.04
N TYR A 814 20.48 12.80 -0.41
CA TYR A 814 19.96 12.15 -1.61
C TYR A 814 18.48 11.76 -1.46
N PRO A 815 17.76 11.49 -2.57
CA PRO A 815 16.40 10.96 -2.53
C PRO A 815 16.26 9.84 -1.51
N THR A 816 15.24 9.93 -0.66
CA THR A 816 15.10 9.04 0.50
C THR A 816 14.42 7.74 0.15
N TRP A 817 13.67 7.69 -0.95
CA TRP A 817 12.88 6.53 -1.36
C TRP A 817 13.34 5.89 -2.67
N GLN A 818 13.02 4.59 -2.74
CA GLN A 818 13.19 3.65 -3.83
C GLN A 818 14.63 3.17 -4.00
N LYS A 819 15.27 2.83 -2.89
CA LYS A 819 16.61 2.25 -2.88
C LYS A 819 16.59 0.73 -2.93
N PHE A 820 17.70 0.13 -3.32
CA PHE A 820 17.90 -1.28 -3.08
C PHE A 820 18.11 -1.55 -1.57
N PRO A 821 17.38 -2.52 -1.00
CA PRO A 821 17.74 -3.10 0.30
C PRO A 821 19.14 -3.72 0.25
N ASN A 822 19.90 -3.61 1.33
CA ASN A 822 21.26 -4.13 1.49
C ASN A 822 22.24 -3.66 0.39
N ARG A 823 22.07 -2.42 -0.07
CA ARG A 823 22.87 -1.82 -1.15
C ARG A 823 24.35 -1.58 -0.80
N GLY A 824 24.72 -1.64 0.48
CA GLY A 824 26.10 -1.38 0.91
C GLY A 824 26.49 0.11 0.89
N VAL A 825 27.81 0.35 0.86
CA VAL A 825 28.41 1.69 0.92
C VAL A 825 28.24 2.42 -0.42
N ILE A 826 27.85 3.69 -0.37
CA ILE A 826 27.77 4.53 -1.58
C ILE A 826 29.18 4.99 -1.95
N ASP A 827 29.69 4.49 -3.06
CA ASP A 827 30.95 4.94 -3.65
C ASP A 827 30.67 6.00 -4.73
N GLU A 828 30.63 7.27 -4.34
CA GLU A 828 30.41 8.39 -5.27
C GLU A 828 31.49 8.49 -6.36
N SER A 829 32.65 7.85 -6.19
CA SER A 829 33.70 7.80 -7.22
C SER A 829 33.35 6.85 -8.37
N SER A 830 32.43 5.92 -8.15
CA SER A 830 31.92 5.01 -9.17
C SER A 830 30.97 5.75 -10.12
N PRO A 831 31.19 5.73 -11.45
CA PRO A 831 30.34 6.44 -12.41
C PRO A 831 28.91 5.89 -12.48
N ASN A 832 28.66 4.71 -11.88
CA ASN A 832 27.36 4.04 -11.87
C ASN A 832 26.70 3.99 -10.49
N TRP A 833 27.22 4.71 -9.49
CA TRP A 833 26.72 4.65 -8.12
C TRP A 833 25.20 4.90 -8.00
N PRO A 834 24.55 5.83 -8.75
CA PRO A 834 23.11 6.03 -8.59
C PRO A 834 22.30 4.80 -9.00
N TRP A 835 22.73 4.08 -10.04
CA TRP A 835 22.07 2.84 -10.50
C TRP A 835 22.29 1.66 -9.55
N GLN A 836 23.36 1.69 -8.75
CA GLN A 836 23.61 0.71 -7.69
C GLN A 836 22.76 1.00 -6.44
N VAL A 837 22.38 2.26 -6.22
CA VAL A 837 21.62 2.70 -5.04
C VAL A 837 20.11 2.63 -5.27
N TYR A 838 19.62 3.05 -6.45
CA TYR A 838 18.18 3.28 -6.70
C TYR A 838 17.55 2.25 -7.64
N ARG A 839 16.38 1.74 -7.24
CA ARG A 839 15.57 0.79 -8.01
C ARG A 839 14.54 1.53 -8.87
N VAL A 840 14.90 1.84 -10.11
CA VAL A 840 13.99 2.56 -11.02
C VAL A 840 12.99 1.68 -11.78
N MET A 841 13.10 0.34 -11.66
CA MET A 841 12.17 -0.62 -12.26
C MET A 841 11.68 -1.58 -11.17
N ILE A 842 10.36 -1.66 -10.96
CA ILE A 842 9.74 -2.55 -9.97
C ILE A 842 8.76 -3.48 -10.67
N LYS A 843 8.88 -4.79 -10.37
CA LYS A 843 7.86 -5.80 -10.69
C LYS A 843 6.73 -5.66 -9.68
N GLN A 844 5.52 -5.32 -10.13
CA GLN A 844 4.39 -5.24 -9.21
C GLN A 844 4.01 -6.65 -8.74
N PRO A 845 3.76 -6.89 -7.43
CA PRO A 845 3.20 -8.15 -6.98
C PRO A 845 1.81 -8.33 -7.58
N PHE A 846 1.60 -9.49 -8.19
CA PHE A 846 0.41 -9.94 -8.93
C PHE A 846 0.37 -11.45 -8.68
N TYR A 847 -0.81 -12.07 -8.60
CA TYR A 847 -0.98 -13.53 -8.50
C TYR A 847 -0.17 -14.28 -9.58
N LYS A 848 0.06 -13.63 -10.72
CA LYS A 848 0.96 -14.06 -11.80
C LYS A 848 2.09 -13.06 -12.13
N GLY A 849 2.69 -12.41 -11.12
CA GLY A 849 3.90 -11.56 -11.17
C GLY A 849 4.01 -10.34 -12.12
N GLY A 850 2.92 -9.68 -12.53
CA GLY A 850 2.84 -8.22 -12.74
C GLY A 850 3.66 -7.58 -13.87
N SER A 851 3.29 -6.35 -14.26
CA SER A 851 4.08 -5.54 -15.20
C SER A 851 5.29 -4.93 -14.51
N VAL A 852 6.38 -4.75 -15.26
CA VAL A 852 7.54 -3.95 -14.81
C VAL A 852 7.16 -2.49 -14.96
N LYS A 853 7.08 -1.77 -13.83
CA LYS A 853 6.80 -0.33 -13.81
C LYS A 853 8.07 0.45 -13.56
N THR A 854 8.29 1.49 -14.37
CA THR A 854 9.36 2.46 -14.13
C THR A 854 8.92 3.46 -13.06
N ILE A 855 9.76 3.69 -12.06
CA ILE A 855 9.47 4.54 -10.90
C ILE A 855 10.63 5.50 -10.66
N THR A 856 10.29 6.77 -10.41
CA THR A 856 11.26 7.83 -10.12
C THR A 856 11.61 7.86 -8.63
N PRO A 857 12.89 7.86 -8.23
CA PRO A 857 13.29 8.11 -6.86
C PRO A 857 12.75 9.45 -6.34
N GLY A 858 12.54 9.57 -5.04
CA GLY A 858 11.95 10.79 -4.45
C GLY A 858 12.31 11.04 -2.99
N TRP A 859 11.95 12.22 -2.50
CA TRP A 859 12.14 12.63 -1.09
C TRP A 859 10.84 12.52 -0.32
N SER A 860 10.58 11.33 0.20
CA SER A 860 9.33 10.99 0.87
C SER A 860 9.43 11.22 2.38
N ASP A 861 10.50 10.76 3.00
CA ASP A 861 10.85 11.08 4.39
C ASP A 861 11.35 12.53 4.55
N ARG A 862 10.69 13.35 5.38
CA ARG A 862 11.00 14.80 5.52
C ARG A 862 10.87 15.30 6.95
N ILE A 863 11.46 16.47 7.23
CA ILE A 863 11.27 17.26 8.45
C ILE A 863 10.89 18.70 8.10
N LEU A 864 9.71 19.15 8.52
CA LEU A 864 9.19 20.49 8.31
C LEU A 864 8.91 21.18 9.64
N THR A 865 9.13 22.49 9.70
CA THR A 865 8.94 23.29 10.91
C THR A 865 8.07 24.51 10.64
N HIS A 866 7.13 24.80 11.55
CA HIS A 866 6.32 26.00 11.55
C HIS A 866 6.44 26.67 12.93
N SER A 867 6.56 27.98 12.96
CA SER A 867 6.64 28.76 14.20
C SER A 867 5.70 29.96 14.14
N LEU A 868 5.08 30.31 15.28
CA LEU A 868 4.34 31.57 15.38
C LEU A 868 5.27 32.78 15.24
N LEU A 869 4.76 33.91 14.77
CA LEU A 869 5.60 35.08 14.45
C LEU A 869 6.11 35.86 15.68
N VAL A 870 5.42 35.76 16.83
CA VAL A 870 5.65 36.65 17.99
C VAL A 870 5.95 35.87 19.29
N THR A 871 6.46 34.65 19.15
CA THR A 871 6.84 33.77 20.26
C THR A 871 8.13 34.23 20.96
N ASP A 872 8.22 34.01 22.28
CA ASP A 872 9.42 34.24 23.10
C ASP A 872 10.47 33.13 22.99
N SER A 873 10.26 32.18 22.08
CA SER A 873 11.23 31.17 21.69
C SER A 873 11.43 31.11 20.20
N LYS A 874 12.64 30.69 19.82
CA LYS A 874 13.05 30.40 18.45
C LYS A 874 13.49 28.96 18.36
N LEU A 875 12.90 28.22 17.44
CA LEU A 875 13.36 26.90 17.04
C LEU A 875 14.08 27.06 15.70
N VAL A 876 15.39 26.91 15.70
CA VAL A 876 16.22 27.06 14.50
C VAL A 876 17.00 25.78 14.23
N PRO A 877 17.18 25.38 12.96
CA PRO A 877 18.08 24.29 12.62
C PRO A 877 19.50 24.61 13.13
N GLU A 878 20.15 23.61 13.72
CA GLU A 878 21.54 23.71 14.13
C GLU A 878 22.43 23.78 12.89
N LYS A 879 23.42 24.67 12.94
CA LYS A 879 24.39 24.88 11.87
C LYS A 879 25.68 24.10 12.13
N VAL A 880 26.16 23.37 11.13
CA VAL A 880 27.44 22.65 11.15
C VAL A 880 28.35 23.10 10.00
N PRO A 881 29.68 22.92 10.10
CA PRO A 881 30.59 23.22 9.00
C PRO A 881 30.23 22.44 7.73
N ASN A 882 30.15 23.15 6.60
CA ASN A 882 29.97 22.57 5.28
C ASN A 882 31.34 22.15 4.71
N PRO A 883 31.59 20.85 4.49
CA PRO A 883 32.89 20.39 3.98
C PRO A 883 33.13 20.74 2.51
N PHE A 884 32.11 21.17 1.77
CA PHE A 884 32.18 21.42 0.32
C PHE A 884 32.22 22.90 -0.08
N ALA A 885 32.10 23.83 0.88
CA ALA A 885 32.14 25.26 0.58
C ALA A 885 32.88 26.05 1.64
N THR A 886 33.96 26.71 1.24
CA THR A 886 34.67 27.72 2.02
C THR A 886 34.07 29.10 1.74
N SER A 887 33.76 29.86 2.79
CA SER A 887 33.40 31.28 2.69
C SER A 887 34.51 32.09 2.00
N GLU A 888 34.17 33.29 1.52
CA GLU A 888 35.12 34.24 0.90
C GLU A 888 36.31 34.60 1.81
N ILE A 889 36.20 34.33 3.12
CA ILE A 889 37.22 34.63 4.15
C ILE A 889 38.00 33.35 4.55
N GLY A 890 37.81 32.22 3.86
CA GLY A 890 38.53 30.97 4.12
C GLY A 890 38.05 30.18 5.35
N GLN A 891 36.96 30.60 6.01
CA GLN A 891 36.27 29.80 7.02
C GLN A 891 35.25 28.87 6.35
N PRO A 892 35.05 27.63 6.83
CA PRO A 892 34.00 26.76 6.29
C PRO A 892 32.63 27.42 6.44
N SER A 893 31.87 27.47 5.35
CA SER A 893 30.49 27.96 5.39
C SER A 893 29.64 27.06 6.30
N LEU A 894 28.57 27.61 6.89
CA LEU A 894 27.69 26.86 7.78
C LEU A 894 26.42 26.40 7.05
N ILE A 895 26.03 25.14 7.26
CA ILE A 895 24.84 24.52 6.67
C ILE A 895 23.97 23.87 7.75
N ASP A 896 22.67 23.74 7.51
CA ASP A 896 21.81 23.08 8.49
C ASP A 896 22.19 21.59 8.60
N HIS A 897 22.18 21.06 9.81
CA HIS A 897 22.49 19.67 10.08
C HIS A 897 21.26 18.79 9.82
N TYR A 898 20.82 18.76 8.56
CA TYR A 898 19.66 18.02 8.06
C TYR A 898 20.11 17.06 6.97
N ARG A 899 20.12 15.76 7.28
CA ARG A 899 20.80 14.71 6.51
C ARG A 899 19.87 13.52 6.26
N SER A 900 20.08 12.84 5.13
CA SER A 900 19.59 11.47 4.94
C SER A 900 20.74 10.50 5.20
N VAL A 901 20.48 9.43 5.96
CA VAL A 901 21.49 8.43 6.33
C VAL A 901 21.47 7.32 5.29
N ASN A 902 22.46 7.36 4.41
CA ASN A 902 22.46 6.51 3.23
C ASN A 902 23.19 5.18 3.40
N GLN A 903 23.99 5.04 4.47
CA GLN A 903 24.92 3.94 4.68
C GLN A 903 25.15 3.63 6.16
N GLY A 904 25.58 2.41 6.46
CA GLY A 904 25.84 1.90 7.81
C GLY A 904 25.09 0.60 8.07
N VAL A 905 25.60 -0.21 9.01
CA VAL A 905 24.96 -1.48 9.39
C VAL A 905 23.51 -1.21 9.77
N GLY A 906 22.55 -1.91 9.16
CA GLY A 906 21.13 -1.73 9.45
C GLY A 906 20.49 -0.45 8.88
N MET A 907 21.26 0.47 8.29
CA MET A 907 20.74 1.71 7.67
C MET A 907 20.39 1.54 6.19
N ASP A 908 20.85 0.45 5.57
CA ASP A 908 20.68 0.14 4.16
C ASP A 908 19.71 -1.02 3.89
N VAL A 909 19.14 -1.62 4.94
CA VAL A 909 18.22 -2.77 4.86
C VAL A 909 16.85 -2.43 4.26
N SER A 910 16.46 -1.15 4.31
CA SER A 910 15.20 -0.63 3.77
C SER A 910 15.41 0.03 2.41
N ASP A 911 14.34 0.04 1.60
CA ASP A 911 14.25 0.84 0.39
C ASP A 911 14.07 2.35 0.66
N HIS A 912 13.90 2.71 1.94
CA HIS A 912 13.98 4.07 2.45
C HIS A 912 15.30 4.34 3.18
N SER A 913 15.69 5.62 3.26
CA SER A 913 16.79 6.09 4.10
C SER A 913 16.26 6.87 5.31
N PRO A 914 16.74 6.60 6.53
CA PRO A 914 16.45 7.43 7.69
C PRO A 914 16.82 8.89 7.43
N VAL A 915 16.04 9.81 7.98
CA VAL A 915 16.29 11.26 7.88
C VAL A 915 16.36 11.83 9.27
N PHE A 916 17.31 12.73 9.52
CA PHE A 916 17.35 13.49 10.76
C PHE A 916 17.72 14.95 10.54
N GLY A 917 17.28 15.78 11.47
CA GLY A 917 17.64 17.20 11.58
C GLY A 917 17.92 17.53 13.04
N THR A 918 18.91 18.38 13.28
CA THR A 918 19.16 18.90 14.62
C THR A 918 18.76 20.37 14.73
N PHE A 919 18.28 20.76 15.90
CA PHE A 919 17.67 22.06 16.16
C PHE A 919 18.14 22.61 17.50
N VAL A 920 18.13 23.94 17.60
CA VAL A 920 18.35 24.66 18.85
C VAL A 920 17.07 25.42 19.17
N LEU A 921 16.50 25.12 20.33
CA LEU A 921 15.43 25.90 20.93
C LEU A 921 16.03 26.92 21.89
N THR A 922 15.98 28.19 21.49
CA THR A 922 16.38 29.32 22.33
C THR A 922 15.15 29.95 22.97
N VAL A 923 15.12 30.04 24.30
CA VAL A 923 14.03 30.63 25.08
C VAL A 923 14.49 31.96 25.70
N THR A 924 13.79 33.05 25.41
CA THR A 924 14.10 34.39 25.90
C THR A 924 13.49 34.61 27.29
N ARG A 925 14.26 35.08 28.29
CA ARG A 925 13.70 35.49 29.61
C ARG A 925 13.30 36.97 29.62
N SER A 926 12.19 37.29 30.28
CA SER A 926 11.99 38.60 30.90
C SER A 926 12.86 38.70 32.17
N SER A 927 13.39 39.88 32.47
CA SER A 927 14.36 40.13 33.55
C SER A 927 13.81 39.92 34.98
N THR A 928 12.51 39.67 35.13
CA THR A 928 11.80 39.56 36.41
C THR A 928 11.77 38.14 37.02
N ASP A 929 12.08 37.10 36.25
CA ASP A 929 11.87 35.69 36.65
C ASP A 929 12.93 35.14 37.64
N LEU A 930 14.00 35.88 37.89
CA LEU A 930 15.13 35.44 38.73
C LEU A 930 15.00 35.77 40.22
N GLN A 931 14.07 36.63 40.63
CA GLN A 931 13.99 37.11 42.01
C GLN A 931 12.80 36.59 42.83
N GLN A 932 11.87 35.82 42.25
CA GLN A 932 10.61 35.45 42.96
C GLN A 932 10.28 33.96 43.02
N ARG A 933 11.15 33.05 42.55
CA ARG A 933 10.89 31.60 42.65
C ARG A 933 11.69 30.96 43.77
N GLU A 934 11.24 31.20 44.99
CA GLU A 934 11.40 30.30 46.13
C GLU A 934 10.31 30.62 47.18
N MET A 935 9.49 29.62 47.53
CA MET A 935 8.60 29.55 48.72
C MET A 935 7.11 30.01 48.66
N ALA A 936 6.49 30.39 47.54
CA ALA A 936 5.04 30.68 47.52
C ALA A 936 4.20 29.64 46.75
N ILE A 937 3.22 29.03 47.42
CA ILE A 937 2.18 28.19 46.79
C ILE A 937 1.46 29.06 45.73
N PRO A 938 1.36 28.63 44.45
CA PRO A 938 0.69 29.39 43.41
C PRO A 938 -0.78 29.65 43.82
N ARG A 939 -1.15 30.93 43.97
CA ARG A 939 -2.55 31.31 44.24
C ARG A 939 -3.27 31.55 42.92
N LEU A 940 -4.46 30.97 42.77
CA LEU A 940 -5.34 31.21 41.63
C LEU A 940 -5.72 32.70 41.56
N LYS A 941 -5.42 33.33 40.42
CA LYS A 941 -5.78 34.70 40.04
C LYS A 941 -6.84 34.67 38.95
N SER A 942 -7.55 35.79 38.77
CA SER A 942 -8.48 35.97 37.65
C SER A 942 -8.24 37.31 36.96
N THR A 943 -8.06 37.27 35.64
CA THR A 943 -7.89 38.47 34.81
C THR A 943 -9.06 38.55 33.84
N VAL A 944 -9.69 39.72 33.71
CA VAL A 944 -10.82 39.89 32.79
C VAL A 944 -10.35 40.56 31.51
N VAL A 945 -10.66 39.90 30.41
CA VAL A 945 -10.40 40.38 29.06
C VAL A 945 -11.72 40.84 28.47
N ARG A 946 -11.77 42.08 27.99
CA ARG A 946 -12.94 42.64 27.30
C ARG A 946 -12.59 42.97 25.86
N ILE A 947 -13.17 42.24 24.93
CA ILE A 947 -13.12 42.58 23.51
C ILE A 947 -14.37 43.41 23.20
N PHE A 948 -14.23 44.58 22.59
CA PHE A 948 -15.37 45.40 22.17
C PHE A 948 -15.03 46.20 20.90
N ASN A 949 -16.04 46.65 20.15
CA ASN A 949 -15.86 47.35 18.86
C ASN A 949 -14.97 46.55 17.88
N MET A 950 -15.16 45.23 17.79
CA MET A 950 -14.46 44.45 16.79
C MET A 950 -15.00 44.80 15.40
N GLN A 951 -14.10 45.27 14.53
CA GLN A 951 -14.39 45.63 13.16
C GLN A 951 -13.40 44.94 12.23
N LEU A 952 -13.87 44.58 11.05
CA LEU A 952 -13.12 43.84 10.04
C LEU A 952 -13.28 44.59 8.71
N VAL A 953 -12.24 44.76 7.90
CA VAL A 953 -12.31 45.55 6.65
C VAL A 953 -12.20 44.63 5.43
N TRP A 954 -13.23 44.55 4.61
CA TRP A 954 -13.21 43.75 3.39
C TRP A 954 -13.69 44.58 2.21
N ASP A 955 -12.90 44.64 1.13
CA ASP A 955 -13.18 45.49 -0.04
C ASP A 955 -13.61 46.91 0.35
N ASP A 956 -12.86 47.54 1.26
CA ASP A 956 -13.12 48.86 1.87
C ASP A 956 -14.42 48.98 2.70
N GLN A 957 -15.13 47.87 2.96
CA GLN A 957 -16.30 47.84 3.83
C GLN A 957 -15.97 47.38 5.25
N VAL A 958 -16.50 48.11 6.24
CA VAL A 958 -16.39 47.75 7.66
C VAL A 958 -17.49 46.75 8.03
N VAL A 959 -17.10 45.55 8.44
CA VAL A 959 -17.98 44.46 8.87
C VAL A 959 -17.75 44.17 10.35
N VAL A 960 -18.84 44.02 11.11
CA VAL A 960 -18.78 43.50 12.48
C VAL A 960 -18.97 41.98 12.43
N PRO A 961 -18.01 41.18 12.94
CA PRO A 961 -18.07 39.73 12.87
C PRO A 961 -19.29 39.17 13.60
N LYS A 962 -19.78 38.03 13.13
CA LYS A 962 -20.97 37.37 13.70
C LYS A 962 -20.70 36.82 15.11
N ARG A 963 -19.51 36.26 15.30
CA ARG A 963 -19.06 35.61 16.55
C ARG A 963 -17.58 35.83 16.79
N VAL A 964 -17.21 35.93 18.06
CA VAL A 964 -15.83 35.91 18.53
C VAL A 964 -15.72 34.89 19.65
N ARG A 965 -14.64 34.12 19.69
CA ARG A 965 -14.36 33.18 20.77
C ARG A 965 -12.98 33.45 21.34
N VAL A 966 -12.87 33.38 22.66
CA VAL A 966 -11.62 33.55 23.40
C VAL A 966 -11.32 32.28 24.14
N VAL A 967 -10.16 31.69 23.86
CA VAL A 967 -9.61 30.54 24.57
C VAL A 967 -8.31 30.95 25.25
N ALA A 968 -8.26 30.89 26.57
CA ALA A 968 -7.07 31.27 27.34
C ALA A 968 -7.07 30.68 28.76
N PRO A 969 -5.91 30.29 29.32
CA PRO A 969 -4.64 30.17 28.62
C PRO A 969 -4.65 29.02 27.60
N LEU A 970 -3.63 28.88 26.75
CA LEU A 970 -3.58 27.78 25.79
C LEU A 970 -3.47 26.42 26.51
N VAL A 971 -3.77 25.34 25.77
CA VAL A 971 -3.79 23.98 26.34
C VAL A 971 -2.43 23.63 26.94
N GLY A 972 -2.43 23.18 28.20
CA GLY A 972 -1.23 22.78 28.94
C GLY A 972 -0.52 23.90 29.72
N GLU A 973 -0.91 25.16 29.51
CA GLU A 973 -0.29 26.31 30.19
C GLU A 973 -0.78 26.52 31.62
N ASP A 974 -2.02 26.14 31.94
CA ASP A 974 -2.56 26.24 33.31
C ASP A 974 -3.64 25.17 33.53
N GLU A 975 -4.01 24.94 34.79
CA GLU A 975 -4.96 23.87 35.18
C GLU A 975 -6.40 24.12 34.68
N LYS A 976 -6.75 25.39 34.42
CA LYS A 976 -8.08 25.79 33.96
C LYS A 976 -7.96 26.63 32.71
N GLN A 977 -8.65 26.20 31.65
CA GLN A 977 -8.81 26.98 30.43
C GLN A 977 -10.18 27.68 30.44
N CYS A 978 -10.17 28.99 30.18
CA CYS A 978 -11.35 29.77 29.88
C CYS A 978 -11.65 29.67 28.39
N ASP A 979 -12.91 29.40 28.06
CA ASP A 979 -13.40 29.28 26.69
C ASP A 979 -14.79 29.94 26.60
N VAL A 980 -14.83 31.15 26.01
CA VAL A 980 -16.04 31.97 25.99
C VAL A 980 -16.30 32.47 24.58
N THR A 981 -17.55 32.39 24.14
CA THR A 981 -18.00 32.91 22.85
C THR A 981 -18.89 34.12 23.07
N GLY A 982 -18.65 35.20 22.32
CA GLY A 982 -19.52 36.37 22.22
C GLY A 982 -20.14 36.44 20.84
N GLU A 983 -21.41 36.81 20.78
CA GLU A 983 -22.16 37.00 19.54
C GLU A 983 -22.44 38.48 19.29
N ARG A 984 -22.68 38.82 18.03
CA ARG A 984 -23.01 40.18 17.63
C ARG A 984 -24.42 40.53 18.09
N ASP A 985 -24.57 41.67 18.74
CA ASP A 985 -25.86 42.22 19.13
C ASP A 985 -26.36 43.23 18.07
N GLU A 986 -27.66 43.22 17.80
CA GLU A 986 -28.35 44.13 16.86
C GLU A 986 -29.00 45.34 17.56
N ALA A 987 -28.82 45.47 18.88
CA ALA A 987 -29.47 46.52 19.67
C ALA A 987 -28.83 47.93 19.50
N GLY A 988 -29.52 48.81 18.76
CA GLY A 988 -29.43 50.28 18.84
C GLY A 988 -28.34 50.96 17.98
N ASN A 989 -28.76 51.66 16.92
CA ASN A 989 -27.96 52.54 16.03
C ASN A 989 -26.59 52.03 15.53
N GLY A 990 -26.36 50.71 15.51
CA GLY A 990 -25.19 50.08 14.88
C GLY A 990 -25.04 48.62 15.26
N LEU A 991 -24.33 47.85 14.43
CA LEU A 991 -23.89 46.50 14.81
C LEU A 991 -22.74 46.63 15.82
N ASN A 992 -22.82 45.94 16.96
CA ASN A 992 -21.74 45.89 17.93
C ASN A 992 -21.51 44.45 18.42
N LEU A 993 -20.25 44.11 18.68
CA LEU A 993 -19.87 42.83 19.27
C LEU A 993 -18.94 43.09 20.44
N SER A 994 -19.33 42.61 21.62
CA SER A 994 -18.53 42.67 22.85
C SER A 994 -18.50 41.32 23.56
N LEU A 995 -17.33 40.95 24.08
CA LEU A 995 -17.09 39.69 24.78
C LEU A 995 -16.25 39.98 26.02
N SER A 996 -16.72 39.53 27.19
CA SER A 996 -15.94 39.53 28.42
C SER A 996 -15.56 38.09 28.79
N ALA A 997 -14.27 37.79 28.86
CA ALA A 997 -13.73 36.50 29.27
C ALA A 997 -13.00 36.65 30.62
N VAL A 998 -13.32 35.78 31.58
CA VAL A 998 -12.63 35.73 32.88
C VAL A 998 -11.62 34.61 32.82
N ILE A 999 -10.33 34.96 32.71
CA ILE A 999 -9.24 33.99 32.57
C ILE A 999 -8.75 33.61 33.98
N PRO A 1000 -8.99 32.38 34.46
CA PRO A 1000 -8.35 31.87 35.67
C PRO A 1000 -6.91 31.49 35.35
N HIS A 1001 -5.97 31.88 36.22
CA HIS A 1001 -4.56 31.51 36.04
C HIS A 1001 -3.80 31.48 37.35
N THR A 1002 -2.90 30.52 37.49
CA THR A 1002 -1.93 30.39 38.58
C THR A 1002 -0.56 30.97 38.19
N ARG A 1003 -0.23 30.97 36.89
CA ARG A 1003 1.01 31.53 36.34
C ARG A 1003 0.96 33.05 36.18
N SER A 1004 2.11 33.69 35.92
CA SER A 1004 2.15 35.12 35.54
C SER A 1004 1.54 35.31 34.14
N LEU A 1005 0.94 36.48 33.89
CA LEU A 1005 0.30 36.77 32.59
C LEU A 1005 1.29 36.69 31.42
N GLU A 1006 2.57 36.99 31.66
CA GLU A 1006 3.68 36.84 30.70
C GLU A 1006 3.93 35.41 30.21
N GLN A 1007 3.40 34.42 30.94
CA GLN A 1007 3.54 33.00 30.61
C GLN A 1007 2.28 32.42 29.98
N LEU A 1008 1.24 33.25 29.77
CA LEU A 1008 -0.04 32.80 29.24
C LEU A 1008 -0.22 33.27 27.80
N HIS A 1009 -0.92 32.44 27.05
CA HIS A 1009 -1.26 32.69 25.67
C HIS A 1009 -2.77 32.68 25.51
N MET A 1010 -3.27 33.58 24.67
CA MET A 1010 -4.70 33.73 24.39
C MET A 1010 -4.95 33.55 22.91
N LEU A 1011 -5.92 32.72 22.57
CA LEU A 1011 -6.39 32.54 21.22
C LEU A 1011 -7.70 33.29 21.04
N ILE A 1012 -7.70 34.26 20.13
CA ILE A 1012 -8.89 34.99 19.71
C ILE A 1012 -9.29 34.48 18.33
N TRP A 1013 -10.47 33.88 18.28
CA TRP A 1013 -11.06 33.41 17.04
C TRP A 1013 -12.20 34.32 16.59
N VAL A 1014 -12.30 34.54 15.29
CA VAL A 1014 -13.30 35.43 14.68
C VAL A 1014 -13.97 34.75 13.48
N GLN A 1015 -15.31 34.72 13.46
CA GLN A 1015 -16.08 34.20 12.32
C GLN A 1015 -16.38 35.32 11.33
N SER A 1016 -15.89 35.19 10.09
CA SER A 1016 -16.32 36.08 9.00
C SER A 1016 -16.20 35.46 7.61
N ASP A 1017 -17.06 35.93 6.70
CA ASP A 1017 -17.24 35.40 5.35
C ASP A 1017 -16.12 35.82 4.36
N ALA A 1018 -15.11 36.60 4.79
CA ALA A 1018 -13.74 36.75 4.23
C ALA A 1018 -13.17 38.10 4.68
N ILE A 1019 -12.05 38.22 5.44
CA ILE A 1019 -11.52 39.54 5.89
C ILE A 1019 -9.99 39.64 6.20
N ASN A 1020 -9.36 40.77 5.76
CA ASN A 1020 -8.22 41.47 6.37
C ASN A 1020 -8.70 42.58 7.36
N GLY A 1021 -8.56 42.44 8.69
CA GLY A 1021 -9.22 43.36 9.66
C GLY A 1021 -8.34 44.00 10.75
N GLN A 1022 -8.92 44.88 11.56
CA GLN A 1022 -8.32 45.41 12.81
C GLN A 1022 -9.35 45.44 13.95
N CYS A 1023 -9.11 44.76 15.07
CA CYS A 1023 -10.01 44.79 16.24
C CYS A 1023 -9.46 45.63 17.39
N THR A 1024 -10.32 46.13 18.29
CA THR A 1024 -9.86 46.69 19.57
C THR A 1024 -10.01 45.65 20.69
N VAL A 1025 -8.92 45.32 21.37
CA VAL A 1025 -8.89 44.42 22.53
C VAL A 1025 -8.59 45.26 23.78
N SER A 1026 -9.43 45.17 24.81
CA SER A 1026 -9.22 45.84 26.09
C SER A 1026 -8.97 44.83 27.20
N LEU A 1027 -7.95 45.07 28.02
CA LEU A 1027 -7.53 44.17 29.09
C LEU A 1027 -7.66 44.89 30.42
N LYS A 1028 -8.33 44.27 31.40
CA LYS A 1028 -8.50 44.81 32.75
C LYS A 1028 -8.39 43.72 33.82
N ARG A 1029 -7.35 43.81 34.65
CA ARG A 1029 -7.18 42.90 35.79
C ARG A 1029 -8.23 43.19 36.87
N ILE A 1030 -8.89 42.15 37.39
CA ILE A 1030 -9.83 42.25 38.51
C ILE A 1030 -9.14 41.69 39.76
N ALA A 1031 -8.14 42.40 40.27
CA ALA A 1031 -7.70 42.19 41.65
C ALA A 1031 -8.59 43.05 42.57
N ARG A 1032 -8.84 42.56 43.80
CA ARG A 1032 -9.72 43.17 44.81
C ARG A 1032 -9.69 44.70 44.78
N GLN A 1033 -10.84 45.29 44.46
CA GLN A 1033 -11.24 46.70 44.61
C GLN A 1033 -10.15 47.78 44.40
N THR A 1034 -10.42 48.65 43.42
CA THR A 1034 -9.98 50.05 43.27
C THR A 1034 -8.69 50.46 42.55
N GLU A 1035 -7.77 49.58 42.14
CA GLU A 1035 -6.63 50.01 41.30
C GLU A 1035 -6.33 49.02 40.16
N GLY A 1036 -6.72 49.38 38.94
CA GLY A 1036 -6.36 48.66 37.72
C GLY A 1036 -6.77 49.45 36.49
N GLY A 1037 -5.80 50.02 35.78
CA GLY A 1037 -6.00 50.80 34.56
C GLY A 1037 -6.50 49.91 33.42
N GLU A 1038 -7.49 50.38 32.66
CA GLU A 1038 -7.93 49.71 31.43
C GLU A 1038 -6.93 50.02 30.30
N VAL A 1039 -6.30 49.00 29.73
CA VAL A 1039 -5.36 49.18 28.60
C VAL A 1039 -6.01 48.69 27.31
N LYS A 1040 -6.12 49.59 26.32
CA LYS A 1040 -6.76 49.33 25.01
C LYS A 1040 -5.72 49.15 23.92
N PHE A 1041 -5.86 48.09 23.12
CA PHE A 1041 -4.97 47.76 22.01
C PHE A 1041 -5.74 47.72 20.69
N ARG A 1042 -5.26 48.44 19.68
CA ARG A 1042 -5.72 48.27 18.29
C ARG A 1042 -4.87 47.18 17.64
N CYS A 1043 -5.53 46.11 17.22
CA CYS A 1043 -4.91 44.85 16.86
C CYS A 1043 -5.16 44.51 15.38
N PRO A 1044 -4.15 44.57 14.50
CA PRO A 1044 -4.29 44.07 13.12
C PRO A 1044 -4.40 42.55 13.08
N LEU A 1045 -5.41 42.04 12.37
CA LEU A 1045 -5.74 40.61 12.31
C LEU A 1045 -5.03 39.83 11.21
N HIS A 1046 -4.27 40.50 10.34
CA HIS A 1046 -3.42 39.84 9.31
C HIS A 1046 -2.11 39.27 9.89
N ARG A 1047 -1.80 39.56 11.16
CA ARG A 1047 -0.67 38.95 11.86
C ARG A 1047 -1.24 37.81 12.71
N ASN A 1048 -1.00 36.56 12.31
CA ASN A 1048 -1.48 35.35 12.99
C ASN A 1048 -1.26 35.35 14.52
N SER A 1049 -0.35 36.19 15.05
CA SER A 1049 -0.22 36.47 16.48
C SER A 1049 0.35 37.88 16.75
N MET A 1050 0.20 38.38 17.99
CA MET A 1050 0.68 39.68 18.46
C MET A 1050 0.81 39.71 19.99
N ARG A 1051 1.77 40.48 20.49
CA ARG A 1051 2.00 40.66 21.93
C ARG A 1051 1.31 41.91 22.46
N LEU A 1052 0.48 41.75 23.48
CA LEU A 1052 -0.16 42.85 24.22
C LEU A 1052 0.51 43.00 25.59
N TYR A 1053 0.44 44.16 26.25
CA TYR A 1053 1.10 44.39 27.55
C TYR A 1053 0.09 44.84 28.63
N VAL A 1054 -0.30 43.95 29.54
CA VAL A 1054 -1.25 44.24 30.62
C VAL A 1054 -0.51 44.52 31.91
N ASP A 1055 -0.72 45.72 32.48
CA ASP A 1055 -0.01 46.17 33.70
C ASP A 1055 1.53 46.00 33.60
N GLY A 1056 2.10 46.19 32.40
CA GLY A 1056 3.53 46.01 32.13
C GLY A 1056 3.98 44.57 31.81
N HIS A 1057 3.09 43.57 31.91
CA HIS A 1057 3.40 42.18 31.56
C HIS A 1057 2.90 41.81 30.16
N PRO A 1058 3.73 41.17 29.30
CA PRO A 1058 3.28 40.74 27.99
C PRO A 1058 2.19 39.66 28.07
N LEU A 1059 1.34 39.54 27.05
CA LEU A 1059 0.40 38.46 26.83
C LEU A 1059 0.39 38.21 25.31
N LEU A 1060 0.76 37.00 24.88
CA LEU A 1060 0.76 36.68 23.45
C LEU A 1060 -0.64 36.26 23.02
N VAL A 1061 -1.17 37.00 22.06
CA VAL A 1061 -2.49 36.81 21.49
C VAL A 1061 -2.35 36.24 20.09
N VAL A 1062 -2.89 35.06 19.87
CA VAL A 1062 -2.94 34.39 18.57
C VAL A 1062 -4.31 34.67 17.96
N PHE A 1063 -4.35 35.07 16.70
CA PHE A 1063 -5.59 35.37 15.98
C PHE A 1063 -5.85 34.29 14.93
N SER A 1064 -7.08 33.77 14.91
CA SER A 1064 -7.54 32.83 13.88
C SER A 1064 -8.85 33.32 13.26
N VAL A 1065 -8.87 33.47 11.94
CA VAL A 1065 -10.08 33.79 11.17
C VAL A 1065 -10.51 32.56 10.37
N ARG A 1066 -11.78 32.17 10.40
CA ARG A 1066 -12.32 31.04 9.60
C ARG A 1066 -13.45 31.51 8.67
N HIS A 1067 -13.40 31.03 7.42
CA HIS A 1067 -14.52 31.08 6.47
C HIS A 1067 -15.56 30.00 6.80
N LYS A 1068 -16.82 30.16 6.36
CA LYS A 1068 -17.97 29.28 6.68
C LYS A 1068 -17.64 27.78 6.58
N THR A 1069 -17.50 27.13 7.74
CA THR A 1069 -18.11 25.83 8.09
C THR A 1069 -17.79 25.49 9.55
N PHE A 1070 -18.81 25.59 10.41
CA PHE A 1070 -18.90 24.72 11.58
C PHE A 1070 -19.62 23.47 11.08
N SER A 1071 -18.91 22.39 10.77
CA SER A 1071 -19.54 21.07 10.79
C SER A 1071 -19.54 20.62 12.25
N LYS A 1072 -20.74 20.31 12.73
CA LYS A 1072 -21.04 19.84 14.09
C LYS A 1072 -20.08 18.77 14.59
#